data_AF-A0A818B8D3-F1
#
_entry.id   AF-A0A818B8D3-F1
#
_cell.length_a   1.000
_cell.length_b   1.000
_cell.length_c   1.000
_cell.angle_alpha   90.00
_cell.angle_beta   90.00
_cell.angle_gamma   90.00
#
_symmetry.space_group_name_H-M   'P 1'
#
loop_
_entity.id
_entity.type
_entity.pdbx_description
1 polymer ?
#
loop_
_entity_poly.entity_id
_entity_poly.type
_entity_poly.pdbx_seq_one_letter_code
_entity_poly.pdbx_strand_id
1 'polypeptide(L)'
;MDIVDPPTEIVHQEQTIELKTDDSTENESTNHTPNIDKTEIIPSDVPLNPDQIEIARLSSIINTQTNEISELNARVVACQQHYETFLSRQKEEYSREKQSTVMRYAQAEKSKLDSDKRCEILATKNHDLLKEKENLQIKLSEFKLMNTKLQQAYENKLSELTITKKELEKIKELNQSIDATLKSTLNHLKGESSQLKEQRELNERLKKELNEQHELNEQLNLQCKQLTEAAQAIPTDDERAQAFDALLNEHNALKVKLTNVQDENKLFREKLKSSDEDRLALENVIENFRQNTLREKETKKKLYEDLLAAREQDSVEISRLKQIEQLYNQTLADNADLRQLLEKEHQLLELTQKLTEKNSILQSDYEQLQILYKQTFSDFENFKKTNEEQNNQIIKEENSEKSLKDQLKEVDEKDQTLNKSYEQSIKQYDDSLREIQTLKKKHQANTKDLIKQLQQLQKLKPTNNSNEQSPALLTCQTKSITNKENSNDNISSRGSPTGSYSSLNEITASSVSTPDHVPSHPSIYHHHHHQQQQQQQQQPQQQQVLPDEEQEVVVNIVDIDRQKLIDKLLKQQKLLVRRNEKIEFLNDHIQLLTQDLQNKRKIIQTYAMNEDSFMYTSNESDLIKQQLANKTRNSSSLMATLYNRATTTVNQTTNKLFDQSSPMTLETALDIMGKLQSVLEDTLLKNITLKENVDTLNKTMPIVKSTSTVSESTTNEAREALDCLHELSQLLNTGLDKKTLTACVRLLEAGVHPDALAQIIQVLRTETRPTKL
;
A
#
# COMPACT_ATOMS: atom_id res chain seq x y z
N MET A 1 -3.43 -3.58 37.82
CA MET A 1 -4.67 -4.21 38.33
C MET A 1 -4.60 -5.66 37.93
N ASP A 2 -4.34 -6.52 38.91
CA ASP A 2 -3.26 -7.48 38.74
C ASP A 2 -3.77 -8.90 38.95
N ILE A 3 -3.54 -9.74 37.94
CA ILE A 3 -3.66 -11.19 38.06
C ILE A 3 -2.37 -11.76 37.48
N VAL A 4 -1.43 -12.06 38.38
CA VAL A 4 -0.21 -12.83 38.08
C VAL A 4 -0.43 -14.21 38.68
N ASP A 5 -0.71 -15.19 37.83
CA ASP A 5 -0.74 -16.60 38.24
C ASP A 5 0.68 -17.22 38.17
N PRO A 6 1.00 -18.19 39.06
CA PRO A 6 2.37 -18.63 39.29
C PRO A 6 2.83 -19.75 38.35
N PRO A 7 4.15 -19.90 38.13
CA PRO A 7 4.72 -21.15 37.66
C PRO A 7 4.75 -22.15 38.83
N THR A 8 3.87 -23.15 38.81
CA THR A 8 3.83 -24.22 39.82
C THR A 8 5.13 -25.03 39.81
N GLU A 9 5.81 -25.12 40.96
CA GLU A 9 6.92 -26.07 41.15
C GLU A 9 6.40 -27.51 41.09
N ILE A 10 6.60 -28.19 39.95
CA ILE A 10 6.47 -29.64 39.89
C ILE A 10 7.74 -30.24 40.47
N VAL A 11 7.69 -30.52 41.78
CA VAL A 11 8.72 -31.28 42.49
C VAL A 11 8.80 -32.66 41.86
N HIS A 12 9.86 -32.90 41.08
CA HIS A 12 10.27 -34.25 40.71
C HIS A 12 10.79 -34.96 41.96
N GLN A 13 9.90 -35.65 42.67
CA GLN A 13 10.32 -36.73 43.56
C GLN A 13 10.94 -37.83 42.69
N GLU A 14 12.27 -37.93 42.72
CA GLU A 14 12.95 -39.17 42.34
C GLU A 14 12.59 -40.24 43.37
N GLN A 15 11.47 -40.93 43.14
CA GLN A 15 11.25 -42.23 43.76
C GLN A 15 12.22 -43.23 43.14
N THR A 16 13.41 -43.30 43.72
CA THR A 16 14.38 -44.36 43.50
C THR A 16 13.73 -45.67 43.92
N ILE A 17 13.10 -46.37 42.97
CA ILE A 17 12.56 -47.71 43.23
C ILE A 17 13.76 -48.65 43.36
N GLU A 18 14.12 -48.95 44.61
CA GLU A 18 15.06 -50.02 44.96
C GLU A 18 14.52 -51.36 44.46
N LEU A 19 14.92 -51.76 43.25
CA LEU A 19 14.84 -53.15 42.84
C LEU A 19 15.86 -53.94 43.65
N LYS A 20 15.41 -54.48 44.78
CA LYS A 20 16.12 -55.52 45.51
C LYS A 20 16.39 -56.70 44.60
N THR A 21 17.63 -56.84 44.16
CA THR A 21 18.19 -58.14 43.79
C THR A 21 18.66 -58.81 45.07
N ASP A 22 17.85 -59.72 45.61
CA ASP A 22 18.21 -60.53 46.78
C ASP A 22 19.29 -61.57 46.38
N ASP A 23 20.53 -61.11 46.23
CA ASP A 23 21.71 -61.95 46.07
C ASP A 23 22.08 -62.56 47.43
N SER A 24 21.41 -63.64 47.80
CA SER A 24 21.60 -64.33 49.09
C SER A 24 21.67 -65.85 48.96
N THR A 25 22.59 -66.35 48.13
CA THR A 25 23.11 -67.72 48.22
C THR A 25 24.63 -67.74 48.13
N GLU A 26 25.30 -67.23 49.17
CA GLU A 26 26.69 -67.61 49.45
C GLU A 26 26.72 -69.12 49.78
N ASN A 27 26.95 -69.94 48.75
CA ASN A 27 26.98 -71.39 48.91
C ASN A 27 28.43 -71.81 49.23
N GLU A 28 28.71 -72.06 50.51
CA GLU A 28 30.04 -72.37 51.03
C GLU A 28 30.74 -73.46 50.21
N SER A 29 31.80 -73.10 49.50
CA SER A 29 32.65 -74.02 48.75
C SER A 29 34.08 -73.90 49.27
N THR A 30 34.38 -74.68 50.30
CA THR A 30 35.63 -74.68 51.06
C THR A 30 36.81 -75.22 50.25
N ASN A 31 37.33 -74.42 49.32
CA ASN A 31 38.56 -74.68 48.58
C ASN A 31 39.79 -74.59 49.49
N HIS A 32 39.96 -75.63 50.30
CA HIS A 32 41.10 -75.82 51.19
C HIS A 32 42.33 -76.17 50.35
N THR A 33 43.09 -75.16 49.93
CA THR A 33 44.37 -75.36 49.22
C THR A 33 45.45 -75.82 50.22
N PRO A 34 46.00 -77.04 50.11
CA PRO A 34 47.08 -77.47 50.99
C PRO A 34 48.40 -76.86 50.47
N ASN A 35 48.94 -75.88 51.20
CA ASN A 35 50.25 -75.31 50.90
C ASN A 35 51.37 -76.29 51.30
N ILE A 36 51.70 -77.22 50.39
CA ILE A 36 52.77 -78.20 50.55
C ILE A 36 54.06 -77.60 49.98
N ASP A 37 54.78 -76.84 50.81
CA ASP A 37 56.14 -76.40 50.51
C ASP A 37 57.08 -76.69 51.71
N LYS A 38 57.44 -77.97 51.84
CA LYS A 38 58.50 -78.48 52.72
C LYS A 38 59.23 -79.63 52.04
N THR A 39 60.34 -79.30 51.39
CA THR A 39 61.30 -80.25 50.82
C THR A 39 62.20 -80.84 51.92
N GLU A 40 61.67 -81.80 52.69
CA GLU A 40 62.43 -82.54 53.70
C GLU A 40 63.07 -83.79 53.08
N ILE A 41 64.40 -83.89 53.17
CA ILE A 41 65.21 -84.86 52.43
C ILE A 41 65.25 -86.21 53.17
N ILE A 42 64.71 -87.26 52.56
CA ILE A 42 64.82 -88.65 53.05
C ILE A 42 65.21 -89.58 51.89
N PRO A 43 66.37 -90.25 51.93
CA PRO A 43 66.77 -91.24 50.93
C PRO A 43 66.35 -92.67 51.32
N SER A 44 65.68 -93.40 50.42
CA SER A 44 65.48 -94.86 50.55
C SER A 44 65.09 -95.48 49.21
N ASP A 45 65.87 -96.44 48.71
CA ASP A 45 65.51 -97.26 47.54
C ASP A 45 64.38 -98.24 47.89
N VAL A 46 63.23 -98.11 47.24
CA VAL A 46 62.13 -99.10 47.29
C VAL A 46 61.51 -99.22 45.88
N PRO A 47 61.27 -100.42 45.34
CA PRO A 47 60.60 -100.57 44.03
C PRO A 47 59.14 -100.11 44.10
N LEU A 48 58.71 -99.25 43.17
CA LEU A 48 57.30 -98.86 43.08
C LEU A 48 56.42 -100.03 42.63
N ASN A 49 55.29 -100.19 43.32
CA ASN A 49 54.27 -101.18 42.99
C ASN A 49 53.43 -100.71 41.77
N PRO A 50 53.15 -101.56 40.76
CA PRO A 50 52.48 -101.13 39.52
C PRO A 50 51.17 -100.36 39.73
N ASP A 51 50.37 -100.75 40.74
CA ASP A 51 49.09 -100.12 41.06
C ASP A 51 49.22 -98.62 41.36
N GLN A 52 50.34 -98.18 41.96
CA GLN A 52 50.56 -96.76 42.28
C GLN A 52 50.81 -95.92 41.01
N ILE A 53 51.43 -96.52 39.98
CA ILE A 53 51.66 -95.86 38.69
C ILE A 53 50.32 -95.73 37.94
N GLU A 54 49.50 -96.78 37.97
CA GLU A 54 48.18 -96.76 37.32
C GLU A 54 47.21 -95.78 38.03
N ILE A 55 47.23 -95.72 39.37
CA ILE A 55 46.48 -94.72 40.15
C ILE A 55 46.93 -93.29 39.80
N ALA A 56 48.23 -93.01 39.78
CA ALA A 56 48.73 -91.68 39.41
C ALA A 56 48.33 -91.28 37.98
N ARG A 57 48.30 -92.25 37.05
CA ARG A 57 47.86 -92.06 35.67
C ARG A 57 46.36 -91.76 35.58
N LEU A 58 45.52 -92.48 36.32
CA LEU A 58 44.08 -92.23 36.40
C LEU A 58 43.77 -90.89 37.07
N SER A 59 44.46 -90.52 38.15
CA SER A 59 44.32 -89.19 38.78
C SER A 59 44.71 -88.06 37.84
N SER A 60 45.75 -88.24 37.00
CA SER A 60 46.11 -87.28 35.96
C SER A 60 45.00 -87.10 34.93
N ILE A 61 44.43 -88.21 34.44
CA ILE A 61 43.30 -88.21 33.48
C ILE A 61 42.08 -87.51 34.08
N ILE A 62 41.70 -87.83 35.32
CA ILE A 62 40.57 -87.21 36.04
C ILE A 62 40.80 -85.71 36.21
N ASN A 63 42.02 -85.27 36.54
CA ASN A 63 42.34 -83.84 36.65
C ASN A 63 42.24 -83.14 35.29
N THR A 64 42.73 -83.73 34.19
CA THR A 64 42.55 -83.15 32.85
C THR A 64 41.07 -83.05 32.46
N GLN A 65 40.27 -84.10 32.69
CA GLN A 65 38.84 -84.08 32.39
C GLN A 65 38.07 -83.08 33.26
N THR A 66 38.46 -82.92 34.52
CA THR A 66 37.86 -81.93 35.44
C THR A 66 38.18 -80.50 34.99
N ASN A 67 39.40 -80.25 34.50
CA ASN A 67 39.79 -78.97 33.92
C ASN A 67 39.04 -78.69 32.60
N GLU A 68 38.91 -79.67 31.71
CA GLU A 68 38.12 -79.55 30.47
C GLU A 68 36.64 -79.26 30.74
N ILE A 69 36.04 -79.94 31.73
CA ILE A 69 34.66 -79.70 32.18
C ILE A 69 34.53 -78.29 32.79
N SER A 70 35.51 -77.86 33.59
CA SER A 70 35.53 -76.50 34.17
C SER A 70 35.62 -75.42 33.09
N GLU A 71 36.49 -75.59 32.08
CA GLU A 71 36.59 -74.64 30.97
C GLU A 71 35.34 -74.64 30.09
N LEU A 72 34.75 -75.80 29.80
CA LEU A 72 33.46 -75.90 29.11
C LEU A 72 32.36 -75.17 29.87
N ASN A 73 32.28 -75.35 31.20
CA ASN A 73 31.26 -74.70 32.02
C ASN A 73 31.46 -73.18 32.06
N ALA A 74 32.72 -72.71 32.16
CA ALA A 74 33.05 -71.29 32.06
C ALA A 74 32.68 -70.69 30.70
N ARG A 75 32.93 -71.41 29.59
CA ARG A 75 32.51 -71.01 28.23
C ARG A 75 30.99 -70.98 28.09
N VAL A 76 30.26 -71.92 28.69
CA VAL A 76 28.78 -71.93 28.70
C VAL A 76 28.24 -70.72 29.47
N VAL A 77 28.73 -70.47 30.69
CA VAL A 77 28.32 -69.31 31.50
C VAL A 77 28.63 -67.99 30.78
N ALA A 78 29.81 -67.85 30.18
CA ALA A 78 30.17 -66.65 29.41
C ALA A 78 29.24 -66.45 28.19
N CYS A 79 28.90 -67.53 27.47
CA CYS A 79 27.96 -67.48 26.35
C CYS A 79 26.54 -67.08 26.81
N GLN A 80 26.11 -67.61 27.95
CA GLN A 80 24.80 -67.34 28.55
C GLN A 80 24.70 -65.86 29.02
N GLN A 81 25.71 -65.34 29.70
CA GLN A 81 25.83 -63.92 30.05
C GLN A 81 25.86 -63.02 28.80
N HIS A 82 26.56 -63.44 27.74
CA HIS A 82 26.61 -62.68 26.48
C HIS A 82 25.26 -62.67 25.74
N TYR A 83 24.44 -63.70 25.91
CA TYR A 83 23.07 -63.76 25.37
C TYR A 83 22.08 -62.93 26.21
N GLU A 84 22.17 -62.99 27.53
CA GLU A 84 21.34 -62.19 28.44
C GLU A 84 21.62 -60.69 28.31
N THR A 85 22.90 -60.29 28.24
CA THR A 85 23.27 -58.89 27.98
C THR A 85 22.84 -58.40 26.60
N PHE A 86 22.89 -59.26 25.56
CA PHE A 86 22.35 -58.93 24.23
C PHE A 86 20.83 -58.71 24.27
N LEU A 87 20.07 -59.61 24.90
CA LEU A 87 18.61 -59.47 25.06
C LEU A 87 18.24 -58.23 25.88
N SER A 88 18.96 -57.97 26.97
CA SER A 88 18.75 -56.78 27.80
C SER A 88 18.98 -55.49 27.02
N ARG A 89 20.07 -55.43 26.24
CA ARG A 89 20.42 -54.29 25.38
C ARG A 89 19.36 -54.03 24.30
N GLN A 90 18.87 -55.09 23.64
CA GLN A 90 17.81 -54.98 22.63
C GLN A 90 16.48 -54.53 23.26
N LYS A 91 16.13 -55.05 24.46
CA LYS A 91 14.93 -54.63 25.21
C LYS A 91 15.00 -53.15 25.61
N GLU A 92 16.16 -52.67 26.04
CA GLU A 92 16.38 -51.25 26.36
C GLU A 92 16.30 -50.36 25.11
N GLU A 93 16.84 -50.83 23.98
CA GLU A 93 16.78 -50.13 22.70
C GLU A 93 15.34 -49.98 22.17
N TYR A 94 14.55 -51.06 22.18
CA TYR A 94 13.10 -50.98 21.90
C TYR A 94 12.35 -50.07 22.89
N SER A 95 12.76 -50.03 24.17
CA SER A 95 12.19 -49.12 25.17
C SER A 95 12.50 -47.66 24.83
N ARG A 96 13.75 -47.33 24.49
CA ARG A 96 14.19 -46.00 24.04
C ARG A 96 13.49 -45.58 22.75
N GLU A 97 13.33 -46.47 21.77
CA GLU A 97 12.60 -46.16 20.53
C GLU A 97 11.11 -45.92 20.78
N LYS A 98 10.46 -46.72 21.64
CA LYS A 98 9.07 -46.51 22.05
C LYS A 98 8.90 -45.15 22.74
N GLN A 99 9.77 -44.81 23.70
CA GLN A 99 9.74 -43.52 24.40
C GLN A 99 9.98 -42.34 23.45
N SER A 100 10.98 -42.44 22.57
CA SER A 100 11.26 -41.46 21.51
C SER A 100 10.07 -41.24 20.58
N THR A 101 9.36 -42.32 20.22
CA THR A 101 8.15 -42.26 19.38
C THR A 101 6.99 -41.59 20.11
N VAL A 102 6.76 -41.91 21.39
CA VAL A 102 5.74 -41.22 22.21
C VAL A 102 6.05 -39.72 22.36
N MET A 103 7.32 -39.33 22.61
CA MET A 103 7.69 -37.92 22.66
C MET A 103 7.47 -37.20 21.32
N ARG A 104 7.82 -37.84 20.19
CA ARG A 104 7.57 -37.28 18.84
C ARG A 104 6.06 -37.07 18.58
N TYR A 105 5.20 -38.00 19.00
CA TYR A 105 3.75 -37.83 18.93
C TYR A 105 3.26 -36.68 19.82
N ALA A 106 3.66 -36.63 21.10
CA ALA A 106 3.26 -35.55 22.02
C ALA A 106 3.73 -34.16 21.56
N GLN A 107 4.93 -34.07 20.96
CA GLN A 107 5.47 -32.83 20.41
C GLN A 107 4.73 -32.40 19.13
N ALA A 108 4.34 -33.34 18.26
CA ALA A 108 3.51 -33.07 17.09
C ALA A 108 2.08 -32.64 17.48
N GLU A 109 1.47 -33.32 18.47
CA GLU A 109 0.16 -32.96 19.01
C GLU A 109 0.17 -31.58 19.65
N LYS A 110 1.16 -31.26 20.49
CA LYS A 110 1.34 -29.90 21.03
C LYS A 110 1.47 -28.86 19.92
N SER A 111 2.31 -29.13 18.92
CA SER A 111 2.54 -28.19 17.79
C SER A 111 1.26 -27.94 16.99
N LYS A 112 0.42 -28.97 16.81
CA LYS A 112 -0.93 -28.83 16.24
C LYS A 112 -1.83 -27.98 17.14
N LEU A 113 -1.91 -28.29 18.44
CA LEU A 113 -2.78 -27.60 19.40
C LEU A 113 -2.43 -26.11 19.53
N ASP A 114 -1.14 -25.77 19.49
CA ASP A 114 -0.68 -24.37 19.49
C ASP A 114 -0.93 -23.67 18.13
N SER A 115 -0.97 -24.41 17.01
CA SER A 115 -1.43 -23.91 15.72
C SER A 115 -2.95 -23.68 15.68
N ASP A 116 -3.74 -24.60 16.22
CA ASP A 116 -5.21 -24.52 16.26
C ASP A 116 -5.65 -23.30 17.09
N LYS A 117 -5.04 -23.05 18.26
CA LYS A 117 -5.22 -21.81 19.04
C LYS A 117 -4.89 -20.55 18.24
N ARG A 118 -3.79 -20.58 17.46
CA ARG A 118 -3.38 -19.43 16.64
C ARG A 118 -4.38 -19.16 15.51
N CYS A 119 -4.96 -20.21 14.93
CA CYS A 119 -6.06 -20.09 13.97
C CYS A 119 -7.32 -19.49 14.62
N GLU A 120 -7.67 -19.87 15.84
CA GLU A 120 -8.82 -19.32 16.58
C GLU A 120 -8.65 -17.83 16.92
N ILE A 121 -7.45 -17.42 17.36
CA ILE A 121 -7.08 -16.01 17.59
C ILE A 121 -7.13 -15.19 16.28
N LEU A 122 -6.74 -15.79 15.15
CA LEU A 122 -6.84 -15.13 13.84
C LEU A 122 -8.28 -15.09 13.31
N ALA A 123 -9.11 -16.10 13.59
CA ALA A 123 -10.52 -16.14 13.20
C ALA A 123 -11.33 -15.08 13.95
N THR A 124 -11.16 -14.97 15.28
CA THR A 124 -11.77 -13.94 16.11
C THR A 124 -11.34 -12.53 15.67
N LYS A 125 -10.03 -12.30 15.47
CA LYS A 125 -9.54 -11.00 14.96
C LYS A 125 -10.10 -10.65 13.57
N ASN A 126 -10.24 -11.62 12.66
CA ASN A 126 -10.88 -11.39 11.36
C ASN A 126 -12.38 -11.05 11.51
N HIS A 127 -13.09 -11.69 12.44
CA HIS A 127 -14.50 -11.41 12.70
C HIS A 127 -14.72 -9.97 13.22
N ASP A 128 -13.83 -9.47 14.08
CA ASP A 128 -13.92 -8.08 14.57
C ASP A 128 -13.51 -7.05 13.50
N LEU A 129 -12.50 -7.35 12.67
CA LEU A 129 -12.17 -6.52 11.50
C LEU A 129 -13.31 -6.47 10.46
N LEU A 130 -14.10 -7.54 10.33
CA LEU A 130 -15.30 -7.53 9.49
C LEU A 130 -16.39 -6.61 10.05
N LYS A 131 -16.65 -6.63 11.37
CA LYS A 131 -17.56 -5.68 12.02
C LYS A 131 -17.09 -4.23 11.85
N GLU A 132 -15.79 -3.97 12.00
CA GLU A 132 -15.23 -2.63 11.80
C GLU A 132 -15.42 -2.16 10.35
N LYS A 133 -15.13 -3.02 9.37
CA LYS A 133 -15.41 -2.76 7.95
C LYS A 133 -16.88 -2.45 7.69
N GLU A 134 -17.81 -3.21 8.27
CA GLU A 134 -19.26 -2.96 8.15
C GLU A 134 -19.65 -1.60 8.75
N ASN A 135 -19.17 -1.28 9.95
CA ASN A 135 -19.37 0.02 10.59
C ASN A 135 -18.81 1.19 9.76
N LEU A 136 -17.62 1.04 9.17
CA LEU A 136 -17.03 2.03 8.26
C LEU A 136 -17.84 2.15 6.95
N GLN A 137 -18.38 1.05 6.44
CA GLN A 137 -19.22 1.04 5.23
C GLN A 137 -20.59 1.70 5.47
N ILE A 138 -21.16 1.57 6.67
CA ILE A 138 -22.35 2.33 7.10
C ILE A 138 -22.02 3.83 7.13
N LYS A 139 -20.98 4.24 7.84
CA LYS A 139 -20.53 5.66 7.88
C LYS A 139 -20.27 6.24 6.49
N LEU A 140 -19.66 5.46 5.60
CA LEU A 140 -19.45 5.86 4.20
C LEU A 140 -20.77 6.07 3.44
N SER A 141 -21.83 5.32 3.76
CA SER A 141 -23.16 5.55 3.17
C SER A 141 -23.83 6.81 3.73
N GLU A 142 -23.66 7.09 5.03
CA GLU A 142 -24.16 8.31 5.68
C GLU A 142 -23.49 9.57 5.12
N PHE A 143 -22.16 9.57 4.98
CA PHE A 143 -21.41 10.66 4.35
C PHE A 143 -21.80 10.87 2.89
N LYS A 144 -22.05 9.80 2.12
CA LYS A 144 -22.57 9.91 0.75
C LYS A 144 -23.95 10.58 0.71
N LEU A 145 -24.88 10.16 1.59
CA LEU A 145 -26.20 10.76 1.69
C LEU A 145 -26.14 12.23 2.12
N MET A 146 -25.25 12.58 3.05
CA MET A 146 -25.01 13.96 3.46
C MET A 146 -24.46 14.80 2.30
N ASN A 147 -23.52 14.26 1.53
CA ASN A 147 -22.96 14.96 0.36
C ASN A 147 -24.01 15.19 -0.74
N THR A 148 -24.88 14.21 -1.02
CA THR A 148 -26.00 14.39 -1.97
C THR A 148 -26.98 15.47 -1.49
N LYS A 149 -27.32 15.52 -0.19
CA LYS A 149 -28.17 16.58 0.37
C LYS A 149 -27.52 17.96 0.27
N LEU A 150 -26.21 18.05 0.53
CA LEU A 150 -25.44 19.30 0.43
C LEU A 150 -25.34 19.79 -1.03
N GLN A 151 -25.09 18.88 -1.98
CA GLN A 151 -25.11 19.19 -3.41
C GLN A 151 -26.48 19.71 -3.85
N GLN A 152 -27.58 19.05 -3.46
CA GLN A 152 -28.94 19.51 -3.77
C GLN A 152 -29.22 20.91 -3.18
N ALA A 153 -28.72 21.22 -1.98
CA ALA A 153 -28.83 22.55 -1.38
C ALA A 153 -28.06 23.62 -2.16
N TYR A 154 -26.87 23.30 -2.68
CA TYR A 154 -26.11 24.18 -3.57
C TYR A 154 -26.82 24.39 -4.93
N GLU A 155 -27.36 23.34 -5.53
CA GLU A 155 -28.13 23.42 -6.79
C GLU A 155 -29.39 24.30 -6.62
N ASN A 156 -30.12 24.14 -5.50
CA ASN A 156 -31.23 25.01 -5.14
C ASN A 156 -30.79 26.47 -5.01
N LYS A 157 -29.71 26.76 -4.26
CA LYS A 157 -29.19 28.14 -4.10
C LYS A 157 -28.69 28.75 -5.40
N LEU A 158 -28.12 27.95 -6.31
CA LEU A 158 -27.75 28.40 -7.66
C LEU A 158 -28.99 28.79 -8.49
N SER A 159 -30.10 28.06 -8.32
CA SER A 159 -31.37 28.40 -8.98
C SER A 159 -31.99 29.70 -8.42
N GLU A 160 -31.99 29.89 -7.09
CA GLU A 160 -32.45 31.13 -6.45
C GLU A 160 -31.62 32.35 -6.89
N LEU A 161 -30.29 32.21 -6.95
CA LEU A 161 -29.37 33.24 -7.43
C LEU A 161 -29.61 33.55 -8.93
N THR A 162 -30.03 32.56 -9.71
CA THR A 162 -30.38 32.74 -11.12
C THR A 162 -31.73 33.45 -11.30
N ILE A 163 -32.70 33.22 -10.41
CA ILE A 163 -34.01 33.90 -10.41
C ILE A 163 -33.83 35.37 -10.00
N THR A 164 -33.22 35.61 -8.83
CA THR A 164 -32.98 36.97 -8.31
C THR A 164 -32.13 37.83 -9.26
N LYS A 165 -31.16 37.23 -9.96
CA LYS A 165 -30.41 37.93 -11.03
C LYS A 165 -31.32 38.35 -12.20
N LYS A 166 -32.28 37.54 -12.63
CA LYS A 166 -33.26 37.91 -13.67
C LYS A 166 -34.20 39.03 -13.21
N GLU A 167 -34.58 39.05 -11.94
CA GLU A 167 -35.39 40.12 -11.35
C GLU A 167 -34.61 41.43 -11.25
N LEU A 168 -33.33 41.37 -10.89
CA LEU A 168 -32.42 42.51 -10.84
C LEU A 168 -32.21 43.15 -12.23
N GLU A 169 -32.11 42.36 -13.31
CA GLU A 169 -32.08 42.93 -14.67
C GLU A 169 -33.42 43.58 -15.06
N LYS A 170 -34.58 42.97 -14.75
CA LYS A 170 -35.89 43.60 -14.98
C LYS A 170 -36.03 44.95 -14.25
N ILE A 171 -35.52 45.06 -13.02
CA ILE A 171 -35.53 46.31 -12.24
C ILE A 171 -34.63 47.36 -12.89
N LYS A 172 -33.47 46.97 -13.45
CA LYS A 172 -32.63 47.89 -14.24
C LYS A 172 -33.33 48.38 -15.51
N GLU A 173 -33.99 47.50 -16.26
CA GLU A 173 -34.75 47.85 -17.46
C GLU A 173 -35.89 48.84 -17.13
N LEU A 174 -36.63 48.61 -16.04
CA LEU A 174 -37.65 49.53 -15.55
C LEU A 174 -37.05 50.88 -15.14
N ASN A 175 -35.94 50.90 -14.40
CA ASN A 175 -35.27 52.14 -14.01
C ASN A 175 -34.76 52.94 -15.23
N GLN A 176 -34.17 52.27 -16.24
CA GLN A 176 -33.76 52.93 -17.48
C GLN A 176 -34.93 53.53 -18.26
N SER A 177 -36.10 52.87 -18.24
CA SER A 177 -37.35 53.39 -18.82
C SER A 177 -37.87 54.61 -18.04
N ILE A 178 -37.83 54.58 -16.72
CA ILE A 178 -38.18 55.71 -15.84
C ILE A 178 -37.23 56.89 -16.08
N ASP A 179 -35.92 56.67 -16.12
CA ASP A 179 -34.94 57.73 -16.44
C ASP A 179 -35.16 58.32 -17.84
N ALA A 180 -35.50 57.51 -18.84
CA ALA A 180 -35.81 57.98 -20.19
C ALA A 180 -37.08 58.84 -20.22
N THR A 181 -38.14 58.44 -19.52
CA THR A 181 -39.39 59.21 -19.43
C THR A 181 -39.21 60.50 -18.62
N LEU A 182 -38.52 60.47 -17.48
CA LEU A 182 -38.15 61.65 -16.69
C LEU A 182 -37.30 62.64 -17.50
N LYS A 183 -36.34 62.15 -18.29
CA LYS A 183 -35.54 62.99 -19.19
C LYS A 183 -36.37 63.63 -20.30
N SER A 184 -37.39 62.92 -20.80
CA SER A 184 -38.34 63.45 -21.79
C SER A 184 -39.23 64.55 -21.19
N THR A 185 -39.86 64.31 -20.04
CA THR A 185 -40.73 65.30 -19.38
C THR A 185 -39.94 66.52 -18.90
N LEU A 186 -38.72 66.33 -18.38
CA LEU A 186 -37.83 67.43 -18.00
C LEU A 186 -37.40 68.29 -19.21
N ASN A 187 -37.23 67.69 -20.40
CA ASN A 187 -36.98 68.45 -21.63
C ASN A 187 -38.24 69.18 -22.12
N HIS A 188 -39.42 68.57 -22.00
CA HIS A 188 -40.69 69.20 -22.35
C HIS A 188 -40.99 70.43 -21.47
N LEU A 189 -40.88 70.29 -20.14
CA LEU A 189 -41.04 71.37 -19.17
C LEU A 189 -40.03 72.52 -19.38
N LYS A 190 -38.81 72.23 -19.85
CA LYS A 190 -37.84 73.27 -20.26
C LYS A 190 -38.29 74.02 -21.52
N GLY A 191 -38.92 73.33 -22.46
CA GLY A 191 -39.56 73.94 -23.63
C GLY A 191 -40.70 74.88 -23.23
N GLU A 192 -41.65 74.39 -22.43
CA GLU A 192 -42.77 75.19 -21.90
C GLU A 192 -42.29 76.39 -21.08
N SER A 193 -41.30 76.20 -20.20
CA SER A 193 -40.68 77.29 -19.42
C SER A 193 -40.06 78.38 -20.31
N SER A 194 -39.48 77.98 -21.44
CA SER A 194 -38.93 78.92 -22.44
C SER A 194 -40.05 79.69 -23.17
N GLN A 195 -41.13 79.01 -23.56
CA GLN A 195 -42.31 79.62 -24.17
C GLN A 195 -43.03 80.58 -23.20
N LEU A 196 -43.17 80.21 -21.92
CA LEU A 196 -43.74 81.07 -20.87
C LEU A 196 -42.87 82.31 -20.59
N LYS A 197 -41.56 82.22 -20.77
CA LYS A 197 -40.66 83.39 -20.71
C LYS A 197 -40.89 84.33 -21.90
N GLU A 198 -40.96 83.79 -23.12
CA GLU A 198 -41.26 84.58 -24.32
C GLU A 198 -42.65 85.24 -24.25
N GLN A 199 -43.67 84.51 -23.76
CA GLN A 199 -45.00 85.07 -23.50
C GLN A 199 -44.99 86.17 -22.43
N ARG A 200 -44.17 86.06 -21.37
CA ARG A 200 -43.99 87.16 -20.40
C ARG A 200 -43.36 88.38 -21.04
N GLU A 201 -42.29 88.21 -21.80
CA GLU A 201 -41.60 89.31 -22.50
C GLU A 201 -42.51 90.00 -23.53
N LEU A 202 -43.45 89.26 -24.15
CA LEU A 202 -44.48 89.82 -25.02
C LEU A 202 -45.55 90.59 -24.21
N ASN A 203 -46.03 90.02 -23.10
CA ASN A 203 -47.02 90.68 -22.23
C ASN A 203 -46.47 91.98 -21.62
N GLU A 204 -45.18 92.05 -21.27
CA GLU A 204 -44.57 93.29 -20.80
C GLU A 204 -44.50 94.38 -21.88
N ARG A 205 -44.34 94.01 -23.16
CA ARG A 205 -44.40 94.96 -24.29
C ARG A 205 -45.83 95.49 -24.48
N LEU A 206 -46.81 94.58 -24.58
CA LEU A 206 -48.23 94.93 -24.71
C LEU A 206 -48.71 95.79 -23.53
N LYS A 207 -48.21 95.56 -22.32
CA LYS A 207 -48.56 96.37 -21.14
C LYS A 207 -47.96 97.78 -21.17
N LYS A 208 -46.77 97.97 -21.76
CA LYS A 208 -46.21 99.32 -22.00
C LYS A 208 -47.03 100.07 -23.04
N GLU A 209 -47.30 99.42 -24.18
CA GLU A 209 -48.12 99.96 -25.27
C GLU A 209 -49.53 100.34 -24.78
N LEU A 210 -50.14 99.53 -23.91
CA LEU A 210 -51.43 99.83 -23.26
C LEU A 210 -51.35 101.06 -22.32
N ASN A 211 -50.26 101.20 -21.55
CA ASN A 211 -50.05 102.38 -20.69
C ASN A 211 -49.87 103.64 -21.54
N GLU A 212 -49.10 103.58 -22.63
CA GLU A 212 -48.89 104.68 -23.56
C GLU A 212 -50.22 105.14 -24.20
N GLN A 213 -51.11 104.20 -24.56
CA GLN A 213 -52.47 104.53 -25.00
C GLN A 213 -53.35 105.11 -23.88
N HIS A 214 -53.16 104.68 -22.62
CA HIS A 214 -53.90 105.24 -21.48
C HIS A 214 -53.51 106.70 -21.21
N GLU A 215 -52.21 107.02 -21.21
CA GLU A 215 -51.72 108.39 -21.03
C GLU A 215 -52.24 109.33 -22.13
N LEU A 216 -52.30 108.85 -23.39
CA LEU A 216 -52.89 109.59 -24.51
C LEU A 216 -54.40 109.84 -24.34
N ASN A 217 -55.15 108.84 -23.86
CA ASN A 217 -56.59 108.94 -23.61
C ASN A 217 -56.90 109.83 -22.39
N GLU A 218 -56.04 109.85 -21.38
CA GLU A 218 -56.16 110.74 -20.22
C GLU A 218 -55.95 112.21 -20.63
N GLN A 219 -54.95 112.49 -21.50
CA GLN A 219 -54.77 113.81 -22.11
C GLN A 219 -55.99 114.25 -22.93
N LEU A 220 -56.57 113.34 -23.73
CA LEU A 220 -57.79 113.62 -24.51
C LEU A 220 -59.00 113.92 -23.60
N ASN A 221 -59.19 113.17 -22.52
CA ASN A 221 -60.25 113.43 -21.55
C ASN A 221 -60.06 114.78 -20.84
N LEU A 222 -58.81 115.17 -20.54
CA LEU A 222 -58.50 116.48 -19.98
C LEU A 222 -58.92 117.62 -20.94
N GLN A 223 -58.70 117.43 -22.25
CA GLN A 223 -59.11 118.36 -23.30
C GLN A 223 -60.64 118.43 -23.46
N CYS A 224 -61.33 117.28 -23.44
CA CYS A 224 -62.80 117.22 -23.45
C CYS A 224 -63.42 117.88 -22.21
N LYS A 225 -62.78 117.75 -21.03
CA LYS A 225 -63.22 118.39 -19.79
C LYS A 225 -63.13 119.93 -19.88
N GLN A 226 -62.02 120.46 -20.40
CA GLN A 226 -61.85 121.90 -20.65
C GLN A 226 -62.92 122.47 -21.61
N LEU A 227 -63.37 121.69 -22.61
CA LEU A 227 -64.47 122.06 -23.49
C LEU A 227 -65.85 122.00 -22.82
N THR A 228 -66.01 121.13 -21.82
CA THR A 228 -67.29 120.95 -21.09
C THR A 228 -67.50 122.03 -20.03
N GLU A 229 -66.44 122.52 -19.40
CA GLU A 229 -66.49 123.57 -18.37
C GLU A 229 -66.87 124.97 -18.94
N ALA A 230 -66.97 125.12 -20.25
CA ALA A 230 -67.35 126.36 -20.93
C ALA A 230 -68.87 126.57 -21.12
N ALA A 231 -69.72 125.61 -20.74
CA ALA A 231 -71.15 125.61 -21.08
C ALA A 231 -72.09 125.38 -19.87
N GLN A 232 -72.35 126.43 -19.10
CA GLN A 232 -73.43 126.44 -18.09
C GLN A 232 -74.25 127.74 -18.12
N ALA A 233 -75.58 127.61 -18.29
CA ALA A 233 -76.57 128.64 -18.02
C ALA A 233 -77.89 127.97 -17.57
N ILE A 234 -78.50 128.52 -16.52
CA ILE A 234 -79.72 128.08 -15.77
C ILE A 234 -80.93 128.97 -16.18
N PRO A 235 -82.18 128.82 -15.64
CA PRO A 235 -82.80 127.80 -14.76
C PRO A 235 -83.88 126.97 -15.54
N THR A 236 -85.09 126.50 -15.14
CA THR A 236 -86.07 126.69 -14.03
C THR A 236 -86.98 125.46 -13.79
N ASP A 237 -87.65 125.43 -12.64
CA ASP A 237 -88.99 124.87 -12.31
C ASP A 237 -89.40 123.45 -12.77
N ASP A 238 -89.32 122.47 -11.86
CA ASP A 238 -90.49 121.66 -11.41
C ASP A 238 -90.24 120.88 -10.09
N GLU A 239 -90.05 121.61 -8.97
CA GLU A 239 -89.55 121.08 -7.68
C GLU A 239 -90.52 120.16 -6.89
N ARG A 240 -91.50 119.50 -7.54
CA ARG A 240 -92.33 118.45 -6.92
C ARG A 240 -92.44 117.14 -7.69
N ALA A 241 -92.26 117.15 -9.01
CA ALA A 241 -92.04 115.92 -9.77
C ALA A 241 -90.65 115.34 -9.43
N GLN A 242 -89.63 116.20 -9.46
CA GLN A 242 -88.23 115.83 -9.18
C GLN A 242 -88.03 115.14 -7.82
N ALA A 243 -88.80 115.48 -6.79
CA ALA A 243 -88.68 114.84 -5.48
C ALA A 243 -89.13 113.37 -5.48
N PHE A 244 -90.20 113.04 -6.23
CA PHE A 244 -90.65 111.65 -6.39
C PHE A 244 -89.76 110.86 -7.32
N ASP A 245 -89.31 111.45 -8.43
CA ASP A 245 -88.35 110.80 -9.33
C ASP A 245 -86.98 110.61 -8.66
N ALA A 246 -86.52 111.54 -7.83
CA ALA A 246 -85.30 111.38 -7.03
C ALA A 246 -85.44 110.22 -6.03
N LEU A 247 -86.54 110.13 -5.29
CA LEU A 247 -86.80 109.02 -4.36
C LEU A 247 -86.97 107.67 -5.08
N LEU A 248 -87.60 107.64 -6.26
CA LEU A 248 -87.73 106.44 -7.08
C LEU A 248 -86.37 105.99 -7.64
N ASN A 249 -85.56 106.93 -8.12
CA ASN A 249 -84.20 106.67 -8.59
C ASN A 249 -83.27 106.25 -7.43
N GLU A 250 -83.40 106.84 -6.24
CA GLU A 250 -82.68 106.42 -5.04
C GLU A 250 -83.08 105.02 -4.60
N HIS A 251 -84.38 104.71 -4.54
CA HIS A 251 -84.88 103.36 -4.27
C HIS A 251 -84.35 102.34 -5.28
N ASN A 252 -84.36 102.68 -6.57
CA ASN A 252 -83.81 101.81 -7.62
C ASN A 252 -82.28 101.66 -7.50
N ALA A 253 -81.54 102.72 -7.15
CA ALA A 253 -80.11 102.66 -6.88
C ALA A 253 -79.78 101.85 -5.62
N LEU A 254 -80.59 101.93 -4.56
CA LEU A 254 -80.49 101.08 -3.36
C LEU A 254 -80.80 99.62 -3.68
N LYS A 255 -81.77 99.35 -4.56
CA LYS A 255 -82.07 98.00 -5.04
C LYS A 255 -80.91 97.41 -5.86
N VAL A 256 -80.27 98.20 -6.72
CA VAL A 256 -79.05 97.79 -7.46
C VAL A 256 -77.87 97.57 -6.50
N LYS A 257 -77.67 98.44 -5.50
CA LYS A 257 -76.67 98.21 -4.45
C LYS A 257 -76.93 96.91 -3.68
N LEU A 258 -78.19 96.60 -3.37
CA LEU A 258 -78.57 95.36 -2.70
C LEU A 258 -78.28 94.12 -3.56
N THR A 259 -78.59 94.14 -4.87
CA THR A 259 -78.24 93.02 -5.76
C THR A 259 -76.73 92.86 -5.91
N ASN A 260 -75.99 93.95 -6.05
CA ASN A 260 -74.53 93.90 -6.14
C ASN A 260 -73.91 93.29 -4.88
N VAL A 261 -74.36 93.70 -3.68
CA VAL A 261 -73.92 93.12 -2.41
C VAL A 261 -74.34 91.65 -2.27
N GLN A 262 -75.47 91.23 -2.83
CA GLN A 262 -75.89 89.83 -2.87
C GLN A 262 -74.99 88.98 -3.78
N ASP A 263 -74.63 89.48 -4.97
CA ASP A 263 -73.73 88.81 -5.91
C ASP A 263 -72.27 88.80 -5.40
N GLU A 264 -71.81 89.86 -4.74
CA GLU A 264 -70.54 89.87 -4.00
C GLU A 264 -70.52 88.80 -2.90
N ASN A 265 -71.58 88.72 -2.07
CA ASN A 265 -71.69 87.69 -1.03
C ASN A 265 -71.73 86.27 -1.62
N LYS A 266 -72.33 86.09 -2.79
CA LYS A 266 -72.32 84.81 -3.52
C LYS A 266 -70.91 84.47 -4.01
N LEU A 267 -70.20 85.43 -4.63
CA LEU A 267 -68.82 85.28 -5.08
C LEU A 267 -67.84 84.99 -3.93
N PHE A 268 -68.03 85.62 -2.77
CA PHE A 268 -67.21 85.32 -1.58
C PHE A 268 -67.44 83.91 -1.03
N ARG A 269 -68.69 83.40 -1.05
CA ARG A 269 -68.99 82.01 -0.67
C ARG A 269 -68.35 80.99 -1.61
N GLU A 270 -68.37 81.28 -2.92
CA GLU A 270 -67.77 80.41 -3.93
C GLU A 270 -66.24 80.40 -3.84
N LYS A 271 -65.61 81.56 -3.62
CA LYS A 271 -64.17 81.67 -3.31
C LYS A 271 -63.79 80.95 -2.01
N LEU A 272 -64.60 81.06 -0.95
CA LEU A 272 -64.37 80.34 0.30
C LEU A 272 -64.41 78.82 0.08
N LYS A 273 -65.41 78.32 -0.66
CA LYS A 273 -65.53 76.90 -1.01
C LYS A 273 -64.32 76.40 -1.81
N SER A 274 -63.88 77.14 -2.82
CA SER A 274 -62.65 76.80 -3.57
C SER A 274 -61.43 76.76 -2.65
N SER A 275 -61.29 77.75 -1.75
CA SER A 275 -60.16 77.81 -0.81
C SER A 275 -60.17 76.67 0.22
N ASP A 276 -61.32 76.16 0.62
CA ASP A 276 -61.43 74.98 1.49
C ASP A 276 -61.13 73.68 0.74
N GLU A 277 -61.51 73.59 -0.54
CA GLU A 277 -61.15 72.47 -1.43
C GLU A 277 -59.64 72.42 -1.67
N ASP A 278 -59.00 73.57 -1.96
CA ASP A 278 -57.54 73.70 -2.07
C ASP A 278 -56.83 73.36 -0.74
N ARG A 279 -57.35 73.84 0.40
CA ARG A 279 -56.81 73.55 1.73
C ARG A 279 -56.83 72.05 2.03
N LEU A 280 -57.95 71.38 1.72
CA LEU A 280 -58.11 69.94 1.92
C LEU A 280 -57.24 69.11 0.95
N ALA A 281 -57.02 69.59 -0.28
CA ALA A 281 -56.06 68.98 -1.20
C ALA A 281 -54.60 69.06 -0.65
N LEU A 282 -54.19 70.22 -0.15
CA LEU A 282 -52.86 70.40 0.48
C LEU A 282 -52.69 69.52 1.73
N GLU A 283 -53.71 69.42 2.58
CA GLU A 283 -53.70 68.61 3.80
C GLU A 283 -53.54 67.11 3.47
N ASN A 284 -54.23 66.61 2.44
CA ASN A 284 -54.02 65.25 1.92
C ASN A 284 -52.61 65.02 1.35
N VAL A 285 -52.03 66.00 0.65
CA VAL A 285 -50.65 65.90 0.14
C VAL A 285 -49.64 65.81 1.29
N ILE A 286 -49.81 66.62 2.34
CA ILE A 286 -48.95 66.61 3.53
C ILE A 286 -49.01 65.26 4.25
N GLU A 287 -50.19 64.67 4.45
CA GLU A 287 -50.31 63.36 5.10
C GLU A 287 -49.71 62.23 4.26
N ASN A 288 -49.83 62.28 2.93
CA ASN A 288 -49.13 61.33 2.04
C ASN A 288 -47.60 61.42 2.17
N PHE A 289 -47.03 62.63 2.23
CA PHE A 289 -45.61 62.81 2.51
C PHE A 289 -45.23 62.29 3.91
N ARG A 290 -46.07 62.50 4.92
CA ARG A 290 -45.84 62.00 6.28
C ARG A 290 -45.83 60.46 6.34
N GLN A 291 -46.76 59.80 5.65
CA GLN A 291 -46.82 58.33 5.57
C GLN A 291 -45.64 57.74 4.78
N ASN A 292 -45.24 58.34 3.67
CA ASN A 292 -44.05 57.90 2.93
C ASN A 292 -42.77 58.06 3.75
N THR A 293 -42.65 59.17 4.49
CA THR A 293 -41.54 59.39 5.45
C THR A 293 -41.52 58.33 6.57
N LEU A 294 -42.69 57.85 7.00
CA LEU A 294 -42.80 56.77 7.99
C LEU A 294 -42.33 55.43 7.41
N ARG A 295 -42.85 55.05 6.23
CA ARG A 295 -42.46 53.83 5.49
C ARG A 295 -40.97 53.77 5.22
N GLU A 296 -40.35 54.89 4.84
CA GLU A 296 -38.90 54.99 4.66
C GLU A 296 -38.11 54.77 5.95
N LYS A 297 -38.63 55.19 7.11
CA LYS A 297 -37.98 54.92 8.40
C LYS A 297 -38.10 53.44 8.79
N GLU A 298 -39.24 52.82 8.50
CA GLU A 298 -39.46 51.38 8.75
C GLU A 298 -38.59 50.50 7.86
N THR A 299 -38.43 50.81 6.56
CA THR A 299 -37.53 50.05 5.67
C THR A 299 -36.07 50.24 6.03
N LYS A 300 -35.65 51.46 6.38
CA LYS A 300 -34.28 51.73 6.88
C LYS A 300 -34.01 51.04 8.21
N LYS A 301 -35.00 50.93 9.10
CA LYS A 301 -34.89 50.17 10.35
C LYS A 301 -34.69 48.68 10.07
N LYS A 302 -35.56 48.06 9.26
CA LYS A 302 -35.45 46.62 8.92
C LYS A 302 -34.09 46.29 8.29
N LEU A 303 -33.65 47.08 7.32
CA LEU A 303 -32.34 46.91 6.67
C LEU A 303 -31.16 47.00 7.66
N TYR A 304 -31.28 47.76 8.75
CA TYR A 304 -30.28 47.83 9.81
C TYR A 304 -30.32 46.61 10.74
N GLU A 305 -31.52 46.09 11.04
CA GLU A 305 -31.72 44.85 11.79
C GLU A 305 -31.19 43.62 10.99
N ASP A 306 -31.49 43.55 9.69
CA ASP A 306 -30.97 42.53 8.76
C ASP A 306 -29.43 42.55 8.69
N LEU A 307 -28.83 43.75 8.62
CA LEU A 307 -27.37 43.94 8.58
C LEU A 307 -26.69 43.53 9.90
N LEU A 308 -27.37 43.72 11.03
CA LEU A 308 -26.90 43.26 12.34
C LEU A 308 -26.91 41.72 12.42
N ALA A 309 -28.01 41.08 12.02
CA ALA A 309 -28.14 39.63 12.01
C ALA A 309 -27.10 38.97 11.07
N ALA A 310 -26.85 39.55 9.89
CA ALA A 310 -25.80 39.09 8.97
C ALA A 310 -24.40 39.16 9.62
N ARG A 311 -24.10 40.25 10.33
CA ARG A 311 -22.81 40.41 11.03
C ARG A 311 -22.62 39.43 12.20
N GLU A 312 -23.70 39.09 12.91
CA GLU A 312 -23.65 38.04 13.93
C GLU A 312 -23.39 36.67 13.29
N GLN A 313 -24.07 36.34 12.18
CA GLN A 313 -23.84 35.11 11.43
C GLN A 313 -22.39 34.99 10.91
N ASP A 314 -21.83 36.08 10.36
CA ASP A 314 -20.41 36.13 9.95
C ASP A 314 -19.46 35.85 11.13
N SER A 315 -19.77 36.36 12.33
CA SER A 315 -18.93 36.13 13.51
C SER A 315 -18.90 34.65 13.96
N VAL A 316 -20.02 33.94 13.77
CA VAL A 316 -20.12 32.49 14.03
C VAL A 316 -19.36 31.70 12.99
N GLU A 317 -19.50 32.03 11.70
CA GLU A 317 -18.78 31.31 10.63
C GLU A 317 -17.26 31.59 10.67
N ILE A 318 -16.81 32.80 11.02
CA ILE A 318 -15.39 33.09 11.32
C ILE A 318 -14.87 32.22 12.48
N SER A 319 -15.68 32.02 13.52
CA SER A 319 -15.30 31.18 14.66
C SER A 319 -15.19 29.69 14.26
N ARG A 320 -16.10 29.23 13.40
CA ARG A 320 -16.08 27.88 12.82
C ARG A 320 -14.89 27.66 11.88
N LEU A 321 -14.57 28.64 11.04
CA LEU A 321 -13.42 28.58 10.12
C LEU A 321 -12.09 28.49 10.90
N LYS A 322 -11.95 29.21 12.02
CA LYS A 322 -10.79 29.06 12.93
C LYS A 322 -10.69 27.67 13.55
N GLN A 323 -11.81 27.03 13.87
CA GLN A 323 -11.80 25.64 14.37
C GLN A 323 -11.38 24.65 13.27
N ILE A 324 -11.82 24.87 12.02
CA ILE A 324 -11.41 24.07 10.86
C ILE A 324 -9.91 24.26 10.59
N GLU A 325 -9.39 25.49 10.68
CA GLU A 325 -7.97 25.82 10.55
C GLU A 325 -7.11 25.12 11.62
N GLN A 326 -7.56 25.11 12.89
CA GLN A 326 -6.91 24.36 13.96
C GLN A 326 -6.86 22.86 13.69
N LEU A 327 -7.98 22.26 13.26
CA LEU A 327 -8.04 20.83 12.90
C LEU A 327 -7.18 20.49 11.68
N TYR A 328 -7.11 21.39 10.69
CA TYR A 328 -6.22 21.25 9.53
C TYR A 328 -4.75 21.27 9.94
N ASN A 329 -4.35 22.22 10.78
CA ASN A 329 -2.97 22.32 11.28
C ASN A 329 -2.58 21.11 12.14
N GLN A 330 -3.47 20.59 12.98
CA GLN A 330 -3.24 19.33 13.70
C GLN A 330 -3.06 18.16 12.73
N THR A 331 -3.97 18.01 11.76
CA THR A 331 -3.89 16.97 10.72
C THR A 331 -2.56 17.04 9.95
N LEU A 332 -2.04 18.25 9.71
CA LEU A 332 -0.78 18.47 9.00
C LEU A 332 0.44 18.08 9.87
N ALA A 333 0.39 18.31 11.18
CA ALA A 333 1.37 17.81 12.14
C ALA A 333 1.34 16.27 12.25
N ASP A 334 0.17 15.67 12.40
CA ASP A 334 -0.02 14.21 12.48
C ASP A 334 0.54 13.51 11.22
N ASN A 335 0.38 14.13 10.05
CA ASN A 335 0.96 13.66 8.78
C ASN A 335 2.49 13.80 8.71
N ALA A 336 3.09 14.77 9.41
CA ALA A 336 4.53 14.92 9.49
C ALA A 336 5.16 13.83 10.39
N ASP A 337 4.51 13.51 11.50
CA ASP A 337 4.95 12.42 12.40
C ASP A 337 4.75 11.05 11.76
N LEU A 338 3.64 10.83 11.05
CA LEU A 338 3.41 9.59 10.27
C LEU A 338 4.51 9.38 9.21
N ARG A 339 4.99 10.44 8.55
CA ARG A 339 6.13 10.35 7.61
C ARG A 339 7.43 9.96 8.32
N GLN A 340 7.69 10.48 9.51
CA GLN A 340 8.86 10.08 10.31
C GLN A 340 8.79 8.61 10.78
N LEU A 341 7.58 8.08 11.03
CA LEU A 341 7.38 6.67 11.36
C LEU A 341 7.60 5.77 10.14
N LEU A 342 7.06 6.13 8.96
CA LEU A 342 7.28 5.40 7.70
C LEU A 342 8.76 5.40 7.27
N GLU A 343 9.48 6.49 7.48
CA GLU A 343 10.93 6.57 7.24
C GLU A 343 11.72 5.61 8.15
N LYS A 344 11.35 5.54 9.45
CA LYS A 344 11.94 4.56 10.38
C LYS A 344 11.58 3.12 10.02
N GLU A 345 10.35 2.85 9.58
CA GLU A 345 9.93 1.54 9.09
C GLU A 345 10.75 1.12 7.86
N HIS A 346 10.98 2.04 6.92
CA HIS A 346 11.82 1.79 5.75
C HIS A 346 13.28 1.45 6.14
N GLN A 347 13.86 2.17 7.10
CA GLN A 347 15.20 1.90 7.62
C GLN A 347 15.27 0.54 8.35
N LEU A 348 14.26 0.17 9.13
CA LEU A 348 14.18 -1.17 9.76
C LEU A 348 14.04 -2.28 8.70
N LEU A 349 13.27 -2.05 7.63
CA LEU A 349 13.11 -3.00 6.53
C LEU A 349 14.42 -3.18 5.75
N GLU A 350 15.15 -2.09 5.47
CA GLU A 350 16.45 -2.14 4.80
C GLU A 350 17.52 -2.86 5.64
N LEU A 351 17.55 -2.63 6.96
CA LEU A 351 18.40 -3.38 7.90
C LEU A 351 18.02 -4.87 7.94
N THR A 352 16.72 -5.19 7.92
CA THR A 352 16.22 -6.57 7.89
C THR A 352 16.64 -7.27 6.59
N GLN A 353 16.50 -6.60 5.45
CA GLN A 353 16.95 -7.11 4.15
C GLN A 353 18.45 -7.40 4.14
N LYS A 354 19.28 -6.45 4.60
CA LYS A 354 20.75 -6.61 4.71
C LYS A 354 21.13 -7.78 5.64
N LEU A 355 20.40 -7.97 6.74
CA LEU A 355 20.61 -9.09 7.66
C LEU A 355 20.22 -10.44 7.02
N THR A 356 19.10 -10.49 6.28
CA THR A 356 18.68 -11.69 5.54
C THR A 356 19.68 -12.04 4.43
N GLU A 357 20.17 -11.07 3.67
CA GLU A 357 21.22 -11.25 2.66
C GLU A 357 22.50 -11.82 3.29
N LYS A 358 22.96 -11.24 4.40
CA LYS A 358 24.15 -11.72 5.13
C LYS A 358 23.98 -13.13 5.68
N ASN A 359 22.80 -13.47 6.21
CA ASN A 359 22.51 -14.83 6.65
C ASN A 359 22.49 -15.83 5.47
N SER A 360 21.95 -15.44 4.31
CA SER A 360 21.95 -16.28 3.11
C SER A 360 23.35 -16.54 2.57
N ILE A 361 24.23 -15.53 2.59
CA ILE A 361 25.64 -15.68 2.22
C ILE A 361 26.35 -16.60 3.22
N LEU A 362 26.23 -16.33 4.51
CA LEU A 362 26.89 -17.12 5.57
C LEU A 362 26.44 -18.58 5.58
N GLN A 363 25.17 -18.86 5.26
CA GLN A 363 24.68 -20.23 5.09
C GLN A 363 25.30 -20.90 3.85
N SER A 364 25.41 -20.20 2.72
CA SER A 364 26.08 -20.74 1.52
C SER A 364 27.57 -21.02 1.77
N ASP A 365 28.28 -20.12 2.47
CA ASP A 365 29.69 -20.30 2.85
C ASP A 365 29.85 -21.50 3.80
N TYR A 366 28.93 -21.69 4.74
CA TYR A 366 28.89 -22.86 5.63
C TYR A 366 28.64 -24.17 4.87
N GLU A 367 27.71 -24.18 3.92
CA GLU A 367 27.43 -25.35 3.08
C GLU A 367 28.63 -25.71 2.18
N GLN A 368 29.27 -24.71 1.57
CA GLN A 368 30.52 -24.88 0.81
C GLN A 368 31.65 -25.45 1.68
N LEU A 369 31.86 -24.88 2.88
CA LEU A 369 32.88 -25.37 3.82
C LEU A 369 32.59 -26.79 4.30
N GLN A 370 31.32 -27.16 4.49
CA GLN A 370 30.92 -28.52 4.87
C GLN A 370 31.15 -29.52 3.72
N ILE A 371 30.97 -29.12 2.45
CA ILE A 371 31.32 -29.93 1.28
C ILE A 371 32.82 -30.15 1.21
N LEU A 372 33.62 -29.08 1.32
CA LEU A 372 35.09 -29.17 1.31
C LEU A 372 35.61 -30.05 2.45
N TYR A 373 35.08 -29.90 3.66
CA TYR A 373 35.42 -30.77 4.80
C TYR A 373 35.14 -32.26 4.51
N LYS A 374 33.96 -32.59 3.96
CA LYS A 374 33.61 -33.98 3.58
C LYS A 374 34.57 -34.53 2.52
N GLN A 375 34.95 -33.71 1.54
CA GLN A 375 35.91 -34.11 0.50
C GLN A 375 37.30 -34.36 1.11
N THR A 376 37.86 -33.41 1.86
CA THR A 376 39.17 -33.57 2.51
C THR A 376 39.20 -34.76 3.48
N PHE A 377 38.11 -35.04 4.19
CA PHE A 377 37.98 -36.22 5.05
C PHE A 377 37.97 -37.53 4.25
N SER A 378 37.26 -37.57 3.11
CA SER A 378 37.29 -38.72 2.19
C SER A 378 38.68 -38.95 1.59
N ASP A 379 39.37 -37.87 1.19
CA ASP A 379 40.73 -37.94 0.66
C ASP A 379 41.72 -38.44 1.73
N PHE A 380 41.58 -37.98 2.98
CA PHE A 380 42.38 -38.47 4.11
C PHE A 380 42.18 -39.97 4.38
N GLU A 381 40.93 -40.47 4.42
CA GLU A 381 40.66 -41.90 4.58
C GLU A 381 41.14 -42.74 3.38
N ASN A 382 41.16 -42.18 2.17
CA ASN A 382 41.76 -42.83 1.00
C ASN A 382 43.29 -42.90 1.12
N PHE A 383 43.96 -41.79 1.45
CA PHE A 383 45.42 -41.77 1.67
C PHE A 383 45.85 -42.73 2.79
N LYS A 384 45.07 -42.79 3.88
CA LYS A 384 45.29 -43.73 4.99
C LYS A 384 45.24 -45.19 4.51
N LYS A 385 44.23 -45.58 3.73
CA LYS A 385 44.14 -46.93 3.15
C LYS A 385 45.32 -47.23 2.23
N THR A 386 45.68 -46.32 1.33
CA THR A 386 46.85 -46.50 0.45
C THR A 386 48.16 -46.61 1.24
N ASN A 387 48.29 -45.91 2.37
CA ASN A 387 49.46 -46.04 3.26
C ASN A 387 49.45 -47.37 4.04
N GLU A 388 48.28 -47.85 4.47
CA GLU A 388 48.12 -49.20 5.05
C GLU A 388 48.43 -50.30 4.01
N GLU A 389 48.01 -50.14 2.75
CA GLU A 389 48.33 -51.03 1.63
C GLU A 389 49.83 -51.04 1.31
N GLN A 390 50.47 -49.87 1.25
CA GLN A 390 51.91 -49.73 1.05
C GLN A 390 52.72 -50.35 2.19
N ASN A 391 52.33 -50.13 3.44
CA ASN A 391 52.98 -50.75 4.61
C ASN A 391 52.84 -52.28 4.57
N ASN A 392 51.65 -52.81 4.24
CA ASN A 392 51.42 -54.23 4.03
C ASN A 392 52.24 -54.81 2.85
N GLN A 393 52.57 -54.00 1.83
CA GLN A 393 53.43 -54.40 0.73
C GLN A 393 54.91 -54.43 1.15
N ILE A 394 55.39 -53.41 1.87
CA ILE A 394 56.75 -53.36 2.43
C ILE A 394 56.99 -54.59 3.33
N ILE A 395 56.04 -54.94 4.21
CA ILE A 395 56.14 -56.13 5.08
C ILE A 395 56.27 -57.43 4.26
N LYS A 396 55.62 -57.57 3.10
CA LYS A 396 55.81 -58.75 2.23
C LYS A 396 57.22 -58.75 1.61
N GLU A 397 57.68 -57.60 1.15
CA GLU A 397 58.99 -57.44 0.53
C GLU A 397 60.12 -57.73 1.54
N GLU A 398 60.07 -57.19 2.76
CA GLU A 398 60.97 -57.54 3.86
C GLU A 398 61.01 -59.05 4.16
N ASN A 399 59.84 -59.71 4.23
CA ASN A 399 59.78 -61.15 4.46
C ASN A 399 60.37 -61.96 3.30
N SER A 400 60.18 -61.51 2.05
CA SER A 400 60.80 -62.14 0.88
C SER A 400 62.32 -61.92 0.82
N GLU A 401 62.80 -60.73 1.19
CA GLU A 401 64.23 -60.40 1.26
C GLU A 401 64.91 -61.23 2.36
N LYS A 402 64.23 -61.42 3.50
CA LYS A 402 64.68 -62.29 4.58
C LYS A 402 64.79 -63.76 4.12
N SER A 403 63.79 -64.27 3.40
CA SER A 403 63.84 -65.62 2.82
C SER A 403 65.01 -65.78 1.83
N LEU A 404 65.24 -64.78 0.97
CA LEU A 404 66.37 -64.77 0.04
C LEU A 404 67.73 -64.67 0.76
N LYS A 405 67.83 -63.90 1.85
CA LYS A 405 69.03 -63.84 2.72
C LYS A 405 69.33 -65.17 3.39
N ASP A 406 68.31 -65.89 3.85
CA ASP A 406 68.50 -67.20 4.48
C ASP A 406 68.84 -68.29 3.45
N GLN A 407 68.26 -68.26 2.24
CA GLN A 407 68.71 -69.09 1.11
C GLN A 407 70.16 -68.79 0.69
N LEU A 408 70.57 -67.52 0.69
CA LEU A 408 71.95 -67.13 0.35
C LEU A 408 72.97 -67.69 1.36
N LYS A 409 72.67 -67.66 2.67
CA LYS A 409 73.49 -68.33 3.70
C LYS A 409 73.60 -69.83 3.45
N GLU A 410 72.49 -70.49 3.10
CA GLU A 410 72.49 -71.93 2.82
C GLU A 410 73.38 -72.28 1.61
N VAL A 411 73.48 -71.38 0.62
CA VAL A 411 74.42 -71.50 -0.50
C VAL A 411 75.86 -71.22 -0.06
N ASP A 412 76.13 -70.15 0.70
CA ASP A 412 77.46 -69.85 1.25
C ASP A 412 78.01 -71.00 2.13
N GLU A 413 77.15 -71.66 2.92
CA GLU A 413 77.53 -72.83 3.72
C GLU A 413 77.84 -74.07 2.87
N LYS A 414 77.09 -74.28 1.78
CA LYS A 414 77.38 -75.34 0.79
C LYS A 414 78.68 -75.07 0.05
N ASP A 415 78.93 -73.84 -0.40
CA ASP A 415 80.17 -73.48 -1.08
C ASP A 415 81.37 -73.54 -0.12
N GLN A 416 81.21 -73.15 1.14
CA GLN A 416 82.26 -73.35 2.16
C GLN A 416 82.56 -74.82 2.45
N THR A 417 81.55 -75.69 2.51
CA THR A 417 81.77 -77.13 2.75
C THR A 417 82.34 -77.83 1.52
N LEU A 418 81.92 -77.44 0.31
CA LEU A 418 82.49 -77.91 -0.95
C LEU A 418 83.95 -77.47 -1.11
N ASN A 419 84.28 -76.21 -0.83
CA ASN A 419 85.67 -75.73 -0.84
C ASN A 419 86.56 -76.46 0.17
N LYS A 420 86.06 -76.77 1.38
CA LYS A 420 86.80 -77.59 2.37
C LYS A 420 87.06 -79.02 1.84
N SER A 421 86.10 -79.62 1.14
CA SER A 421 86.29 -80.93 0.47
C SER A 421 87.30 -80.86 -0.69
N TYR A 422 87.26 -79.79 -1.47
CA TYR A 422 88.21 -79.54 -2.56
C TYR A 422 89.65 -79.32 -2.05
N GLU A 423 89.84 -78.54 -0.97
CA GLU A 423 91.13 -78.42 -0.29
C GLU A 423 91.67 -79.75 0.23
N GLN A 424 90.81 -80.60 0.82
CA GLN A 424 91.21 -81.93 1.28
C GLN A 424 91.64 -82.82 0.11
N SER A 425 90.92 -82.75 -1.01
CA SER A 425 91.24 -83.47 -2.24
C SER A 425 92.60 -83.02 -2.83
N ILE A 426 92.89 -81.72 -2.83
CA ILE A 426 94.20 -81.17 -3.22
C ILE A 426 95.31 -81.68 -2.30
N LYS A 427 95.12 -81.67 -0.97
CA LYS A 427 96.11 -82.17 -0.01
C LYS A 427 96.42 -83.66 -0.23
N GLN A 428 95.40 -84.49 -0.47
CA GLN A 428 95.58 -85.91 -0.81
C GLN A 428 96.34 -86.11 -2.12
N TYR A 429 96.07 -85.27 -3.13
CA TYR A 429 96.80 -85.30 -4.40
C TYR A 429 98.28 -84.91 -4.22
N ASP A 430 98.56 -83.83 -3.47
CA ASP A 430 99.92 -83.37 -3.18
C ASP A 430 100.74 -84.41 -2.39
N ASP A 431 100.14 -85.07 -1.39
CA ASP A 431 100.82 -86.13 -0.64
C ASP A 431 101.04 -87.39 -1.48
N SER A 432 100.09 -87.75 -2.37
CA SER A 432 100.30 -88.79 -3.39
C SER A 432 101.43 -88.43 -4.36
N LEU A 433 101.51 -87.17 -4.78
CA LEU A 433 102.57 -86.67 -5.66
C LEU A 433 103.94 -86.71 -4.95
N ARG A 434 104.00 -86.37 -3.65
CA ARG A 434 105.19 -86.51 -2.81
C ARG A 434 105.60 -87.97 -2.68
N GLU A 435 104.67 -88.90 -2.44
CA GLU A 435 104.95 -90.33 -2.40
C GLU A 435 105.55 -90.81 -3.73
N ILE A 436 104.93 -90.50 -4.87
CA ILE A 436 105.44 -90.82 -6.21
C ILE A 436 106.84 -90.23 -6.43
N GLN A 437 107.13 -89.02 -5.92
CA GLN A 437 108.47 -88.43 -5.97
C GLN A 437 109.49 -89.17 -5.09
N THR A 438 109.11 -89.67 -3.90
CA THR A 438 110.02 -90.49 -3.07
C THR A 438 110.26 -91.86 -3.68
N LEU A 439 109.22 -92.52 -4.21
CA LEU A 439 109.34 -93.76 -4.96
C LEU A 439 110.24 -93.58 -6.19
N LYS A 440 110.05 -92.50 -6.97
CA LYS A 440 110.92 -92.17 -8.11
C LYS A 440 112.38 -91.97 -7.69
N LYS A 441 112.66 -91.31 -6.56
CA LYS A 441 114.02 -91.17 -6.00
C LYS A 441 114.58 -92.53 -5.55
N LYS A 442 113.78 -93.38 -4.91
CA LYS A 442 114.16 -94.74 -4.47
C LYS A 442 114.47 -95.66 -5.65
N HIS A 443 113.62 -95.68 -6.68
CA HIS A 443 113.88 -96.38 -7.93
C HIS A 443 115.13 -95.84 -8.62
N GLN A 444 115.31 -94.52 -8.71
CA GLN A 444 116.52 -93.93 -9.31
C GLN A 444 117.80 -94.27 -8.52
N ALA A 445 117.74 -94.44 -7.20
CA ALA A 445 118.84 -94.95 -6.39
C ALA A 445 119.15 -96.42 -6.73
N ASN A 446 118.14 -97.30 -6.74
CA ASN A 446 118.30 -98.70 -7.16
C ASN A 446 118.87 -98.81 -8.59
N THR A 447 118.37 -98.01 -9.55
CA THR A 447 118.89 -97.97 -10.92
C THR A 447 120.34 -97.50 -10.96
N LYS A 448 120.74 -96.51 -10.14
CA LYS A 448 122.15 -96.09 -10.03
C LYS A 448 123.04 -97.19 -9.49
N ASP A 449 122.59 -97.99 -8.53
CA ASP A 449 123.38 -99.11 -8.00
C ASP A 449 123.44 -100.30 -8.98
N LEU A 450 122.37 -100.60 -9.74
CA LEU A 450 122.46 -101.53 -10.88
C LEU A 450 123.43 -101.01 -11.96
N ILE A 451 123.44 -99.70 -12.25
CA ILE A 451 124.39 -99.10 -13.20
C ILE A 451 125.83 -99.22 -12.69
N LYS A 452 126.10 -99.02 -11.40
CA LYS A 452 127.44 -99.28 -10.82
C LYS A 452 127.86 -100.73 -11.02
N GLN A 453 126.98 -101.69 -10.71
CA GLN A 453 127.25 -103.12 -10.89
C GLN A 453 127.55 -103.47 -12.36
N LEU A 454 126.79 -102.92 -13.31
CA LEU A 454 127.04 -103.09 -14.75
C LEU A 454 128.35 -102.44 -15.22
N GLN A 455 128.63 -101.20 -14.78
CA GLN A 455 129.90 -100.51 -15.11
C GLN A 455 131.12 -101.22 -14.50
N GLN A 456 130.95 -101.90 -13.37
CA GLN A 456 132.00 -102.70 -12.74
C GLN A 456 132.29 -104.01 -13.51
N LEU A 457 131.34 -104.49 -14.32
CA LEU A 457 131.49 -105.65 -15.20
C LEU A 457 131.99 -105.30 -16.63
N GLN A 458 131.79 -104.07 -17.11
CA GLN A 458 132.17 -103.67 -18.48
C GLN A 458 133.67 -103.35 -18.70
N LYS A 459 134.54 -103.61 -17.72
CA LYS A 459 135.93 -103.10 -17.71
C LYS A 459 136.96 -103.92 -18.53
N LEU A 460 136.53 -104.73 -19.50
CA LEU A 460 137.40 -105.66 -20.27
C LEU A 460 136.99 -105.83 -21.77
N LYS A 461 137.30 -104.85 -22.63
CA LYS A 461 137.87 -105.00 -24.01
C LYS A 461 137.95 -103.63 -24.76
N PRO A 462 138.70 -103.52 -25.89
CA PRO A 462 139.26 -102.21 -26.31
C PRO A 462 138.79 -101.63 -27.68
N THR A 463 139.12 -100.34 -27.84
CA THR A 463 139.44 -99.58 -29.09
C THR A 463 138.40 -99.37 -30.21
N ASN A 464 138.17 -98.07 -30.51
CA ASN A 464 138.08 -97.38 -31.81
C ASN A 464 137.07 -97.93 -32.85
N ASN A 465 136.13 -97.16 -33.42
CA ASN A 465 136.05 -95.70 -33.69
C ASN A 465 134.55 -95.27 -33.86
N SER A 466 134.12 -94.00 -33.97
CA SER A 466 134.77 -92.67 -33.88
C SER A 466 133.71 -91.53 -33.71
N ASN A 467 134.21 -90.30 -33.56
CA ASN A 467 133.69 -88.96 -33.90
C ASN A 467 132.43 -88.86 -34.80
N GLU A 468 131.52 -87.87 -34.67
CA GLU A 468 131.35 -86.66 -33.81
C GLU A 468 129.91 -86.08 -34.03
N GLN A 469 129.35 -85.02 -33.41
CA GLN A 469 129.78 -84.03 -32.39
C GLN A 469 128.55 -83.60 -31.52
N SER A 470 128.61 -82.42 -30.86
CA SER A 470 127.53 -81.70 -30.14
C SER A 470 127.59 -80.20 -30.57
N PRO A 471 127.19 -79.10 -29.85
CA PRO A 471 126.58 -78.92 -28.51
C PRO A 471 125.40 -77.90 -28.39
N ALA A 472 124.79 -77.80 -27.20
CA ALA A 472 124.00 -76.64 -26.71
C ALA A 472 123.86 -76.66 -25.16
N LEU A 473 123.87 -75.52 -24.46
CA LEU A 473 123.78 -75.42 -22.97
C LEU A 473 123.50 -73.96 -22.46
N LEU A 474 123.18 -73.81 -21.14
CA LEU A 474 122.91 -72.58 -20.32
C LEU A 474 121.54 -71.87 -20.54
N THR A 475 120.78 -71.28 -19.57
CA THR A 475 120.87 -70.94 -18.10
C THR A 475 121.70 -69.67 -17.75
N CYS A 476 121.30 -68.63 -16.97
CA CYS A 476 120.56 -68.45 -15.67
C CYS A 476 119.45 -67.35 -15.77
N GLN A 477 118.51 -67.00 -14.85
CA GLN A 477 118.26 -67.02 -13.37
C GLN A 477 118.29 -65.60 -12.66
N THR A 478 117.18 -65.21 -12.00
CA THR A 478 116.99 -64.32 -10.80
C THR A 478 116.91 -62.75 -10.80
N LYS A 479 115.87 -62.26 -10.05
CA LYS A 479 115.78 -61.11 -9.06
C LYS A 479 115.38 -59.64 -9.43
N SER A 480 114.19 -59.24 -8.92
CA SER A 480 113.93 -58.15 -7.93
C SER A 480 113.53 -56.68 -8.26
N ILE A 481 112.30 -56.32 -7.84
CA ILE A 481 111.83 -55.11 -7.06
C ILE A 481 111.75 -53.70 -7.72
N THR A 482 110.53 -53.09 -7.75
CA THR A 482 110.11 -51.83 -7.02
C THR A 482 108.65 -51.42 -7.32
N ASN A 483 107.86 -51.08 -6.27
CA ASN A 483 106.81 -50.01 -6.14
C ASN A 483 105.61 -49.90 -7.15
N LYS A 484 104.42 -49.34 -6.86
CA LYS A 484 103.69 -48.84 -5.65
C LYS A 484 102.18 -48.69 -6.01
N GLU A 485 101.27 -48.68 -5.00
CA GLU A 485 99.99 -47.91 -4.80
C GLU A 485 99.09 -47.47 -6.01
N ASN A 486 97.76 -47.29 -5.99
CA ASN A 486 96.58 -47.46 -5.08
C ASN A 486 95.31 -47.07 -5.91
N SER A 487 94.01 -47.18 -5.53
CA SER A 487 93.19 -48.09 -4.68
C SER A 487 91.69 -47.66 -4.76
N ASN A 488 90.73 -48.55 -4.44
CA ASN A 488 89.28 -48.31 -4.20
C ASN A 488 88.42 -47.87 -5.43
N ASP A 489 87.08 -48.05 -5.51
CA ASP A 489 86.11 -48.71 -4.61
C ASP A 489 84.87 -49.33 -5.33
N ASN A 490 84.16 -50.13 -4.53
CA ASN A 490 82.88 -50.87 -4.66
C ASN A 490 81.73 -50.55 -5.65
N ILE A 491 81.08 -51.68 -6.04
CA ILE A 491 79.62 -51.96 -6.12
C ILE A 491 78.78 -51.46 -7.32
N SER A 492 78.23 -52.45 -8.03
CA SER A 492 77.09 -52.33 -8.95
C SER A 492 75.75 -52.58 -8.24
N SER A 493 74.69 -51.90 -8.66
CA SER A 493 73.31 -52.40 -8.60
C SER A 493 72.84 -52.60 -10.05
N ARG A 494 72.49 -53.81 -10.50
CA ARG A 494 71.13 -54.39 -10.39
C ARG A 494 70.04 -53.36 -10.71
N GLY A 495 69.24 -53.46 -11.78
CA GLY A 495 69.17 -54.50 -12.83
C GLY A 495 67.85 -55.28 -12.78
N SER A 496 67.06 -55.14 -13.84
CA SER A 496 65.81 -55.85 -14.21
C SER A 496 66.10 -57.30 -14.72
N PRO A 497 65.24 -58.05 -15.46
CA PRO A 497 63.89 -57.83 -16.01
C PRO A 497 62.86 -58.79 -15.34
N THR A 498 61.70 -59.25 -15.85
CA THR A 498 60.98 -59.30 -17.16
C THR A 498 59.48 -59.52 -16.84
N GLY A 499 58.47 -59.49 -17.72
CA GLY A 499 58.31 -59.25 -19.18
C GLY A 499 56.79 -59.29 -19.51
N SER A 500 56.20 -58.66 -20.52
CA SER A 500 56.55 -58.42 -21.95
C SER A 500 55.97 -59.43 -22.95
N TYR A 501 54.66 -59.37 -23.23
CA TYR A 501 53.95 -59.67 -24.50
C TYR A 501 52.46 -59.23 -24.35
N SER A 502 51.62 -58.89 -25.36
CA SER A 502 51.67 -58.94 -26.84
C SER A 502 50.91 -57.76 -27.52
N SER A 503 51.12 -57.61 -28.83
CA SER A 503 50.29 -56.90 -29.84
C SER A 503 48.95 -57.65 -30.17
N LEU A 504 47.98 -57.24 -31.01
CA LEU A 504 47.84 -56.26 -32.14
C LEU A 504 46.33 -55.95 -32.45
N ASN A 505 46.06 -55.03 -33.41
CA ASN A 505 44.79 -54.70 -34.14
C ASN A 505 43.64 -54.00 -33.36
N GLU A 506 42.97 -52.92 -33.82
CA GLU A 506 42.30 -52.55 -35.10
C GLU A 506 40.88 -53.17 -35.27
N ILE A 507 39.81 -52.43 -35.67
CA ILE A 507 39.60 -51.78 -36.99
C ILE A 507 38.72 -50.49 -36.94
N THR A 508 39.26 -49.42 -37.54
CA THR A 508 38.71 -48.24 -38.28
C THR A 508 37.25 -47.73 -38.20
N ALA A 509 37.11 -46.38 -38.21
CA ALA A 509 36.29 -45.64 -39.20
C ALA A 509 36.70 -44.14 -39.36
N SER A 510 37.01 -43.74 -40.60
CA SER A 510 36.87 -42.42 -41.30
C SER A 510 36.58 -41.07 -40.59
N SER A 511 36.90 -39.89 -41.13
CA SER A 511 37.89 -39.38 -42.13
C SER A 511 37.71 -37.86 -42.36
N VAL A 512 38.68 -37.19 -43.02
CA VAL A 512 38.58 -35.87 -43.70
C VAL A 512 38.42 -34.58 -42.86
N SER A 513 39.43 -33.71 -43.00
CA SER A 513 39.50 -32.24 -43.14
C SER A 513 38.40 -31.28 -42.62
N THR A 514 38.90 -30.13 -42.14
CA THR A 514 38.30 -28.81 -41.92
C THR A 514 37.31 -28.29 -43.00
N PRO A 515 36.43 -27.30 -42.71
CA PRO A 515 36.45 -26.39 -41.54
C PRO A 515 35.10 -26.23 -40.78
N ASP A 516 35.12 -25.66 -39.57
CA ASP A 516 34.52 -24.34 -39.34
C ASP A 516 35.02 -23.65 -38.04
N HIS A 517 34.57 -22.42 -37.79
CA HIS A 517 35.16 -21.44 -36.87
C HIS A 517 34.51 -21.37 -35.46
N VAL A 518 35.18 -20.55 -34.60
CA VAL A 518 34.78 -19.95 -33.30
C VAL A 518 35.24 -20.76 -32.05
N PRO A 519 36.01 -20.19 -31.09
CA PRO A 519 35.92 -18.79 -30.59
C PRO A 519 37.24 -18.00 -30.36
N SER A 520 37.17 -16.65 -30.44
CA SER A 520 37.83 -15.71 -29.48
C SER A 520 37.66 -14.21 -29.82
N HIS A 521 36.96 -13.45 -28.96
CA HIS A 521 37.17 -11.99 -28.68
C HIS A 521 37.02 -10.96 -29.85
N PRO A 522 37.12 -9.62 -29.62
CA PRO A 522 36.65 -8.80 -28.49
C PRO A 522 35.86 -7.49 -28.87
N SER A 523 35.20 -6.89 -27.86
CA SER A 523 35.00 -5.42 -27.68
C SER A 523 33.98 -4.60 -28.50
N ILE A 524 33.65 -3.43 -27.91
CA ILE A 524 33.10 -2.16 -28.46
C ILE A 524 31.62 -1.79 -28.12
N TYR A 525 31.50 -0.58 -27.58
CA TYR A 525 30.34 0.28 -27.31
C TYR A 525 29.15 0.25 -28.30
N HIS A 526 27.89 0.26 -27.79
CA HIS A 526 27.08 1.50 -27.73
C HIS A 526 25.76 1.40 -26.92
N HIS A 527 25.12 2.56 -26.73
CA HIS A 527 23.75 2.84 -26.24
C HIS A 527 22.68 1.76 -26.58
N HIS A 528 21.59 1.57 -25.80
CA HIS A 528 20.59 2.61 -25.52
C HIS A 528 19.65 2.34 -24.31
N HIS A 529 18.82 3.35 -23.99
CA HIS A 529 17.82 3.46 -22.90
C HIS A 529 17.20 2.19 -22.28
N HIS A 530 17.14 2.21 -20.94
CA HIS A 530 15.92 1.82 -20.20
C HIS A 530 15.52 2.93 -19.21
N GLN A 531 14.24 3.02 -18.87
CA GLN A 531 13.66 4.22 -18.23
C GLN A 531 12.90 3.87 -16.95
N GLN A 532 13.54 4.03 -15.78
CA GLN A 532 12.82 4.04 -14.50
C GLN A 532 12.28 5.45 -14.23
N GLN A 533 10.96 5.60 -14.17
CA GLN A 533 10.34 6.80 -13.61
C GLN A 533 10.10 6.62 -12.11
N GLN A 534 10.92 7.25 -11.29
CA GLN A 534 10.48 7.69 -9.96
C GLN A 534 9.88 9.10 -10.12
N GLN A 535 8.59 9.27 -9.85
CA GLN A 535 7.95 10.59 -9.88
C GLN A 535 7.99 11.23 -8.48
N GLN A 536 9.04 12.00 -8.21
CA GLN A 536 8.98 13.01 -7.16
C GLN A 536 8.29 14.26 -7.72
N GLN A 537 7.08 14.55 -7.25
CA GLN A 537 6.42 15.83 -7.54
C GLN A 537 6.91 16.89 -6.56
N GLN A 538 7.66 17.88 -7.06
CA GLN A 538 7.90 19.12 -6.34
C GLN A 538 6.86 20.16 -6.77
N GLN A 539 6.02 20.60 -5.83
CA GLN A 539 5.23 21.82 -6.00
C GLN A 539 6.08 23.02 -5.54
N PRO A 540 6.05 24.16 -6.24
CA PRO A 540 6.79 25.35 -5.83
C PRO A 540 6.10 26.02 -4.64
N GLN A 541 6.74 26.01 -3.47
CA GLN A 541 6.32 26.84 -2.34
C GLN A 541 6.65 28.31 -2.62
N GLN A 542 5.67 29.19 -2.44
CA GLN A 542 5.90 30.64 -2.39
C GLN A 542 6.34 31.02 -0.99
N GLN A 543 7.61 31.40 -0.80
CA GLN A 543 8.07 31.99 0.46
C GLN A 543 7.71 33.48 0.50
N GLN A 544 6.84 33.86 1.43
CA GLN A 544 6.77 35.22 1.94
C GLN A 544 7.89 35.40 2.97
N VAL A 545 8.68 36.47 2.84
CA VAL A 545 9.61 36.93 3.88
C VAL A 545 9.55 38.45 3.97
N LEU A 546 9.41 38.95 5.20
CA LEU A 546 9.56 40.33 5.63
C LEU A 546 10.10 40.29 7.07
N PRO A 547 10.85 41.31 7.53
CA PRO A 547 11.96 41.97 6.83
C PRO A 547 13.22 41.97 7.71
N ASP A 548 14.40 42.33 7.18
CA ASP A 548 15.53 42.79 7.99
C ASP A 548 16.49 43.68 7.17
N GLU A 549 17.44 44.31 7.86
CA GLU A 549 17.96 45.65 7.52
C GLU A 549 18.96 45.79 6.35
N GLU A 550 18.88 46.95 5.71
CA GLU A 550 19.90 47.76 5.00
C GLU A 550 21.18 47.11 4.44
N GLN A 551 21.27 47.06 3.10
CA GLN A 551 22.44 47.61 2.39
C GLN A 551 22.16 47.93 0.91
N GLU A 552 22.34 49.18 0.50
CA GLU A 552 22.25 49.58 -0.90
C GLU A 552 23.48 49.12 -1.71
N VAL A 553 23.26 48.36 -2.78
CA VAL A 553 24.28 48.14 -3.83
C VAL A 553 23.68 48.57 -5.17
N VAL A 554 24.03 49.78 -5.61
CA VAL A 554 23.58 50.35 -6.88
C VAL A 554 24.21 49.58 -8.04
N VAL A 555 23.39 48.83 -8.79
CA VAL A 555 23.78 48.17 -10.03
C VAL A 555 23.16 48.93 -11.22
N ASN A 556 24.01 49.42 -12.13
CA ASN A 556 23.56 50.16 -13.31
C ASN A 556 22.59 49.35 -14.16
N ILE A 557 21.37 49.88 -14.33
CA ILE A 557 20.42 49.38 -15.32
C ILE A 557 20.91 49.81 -16.71
N VAL A 558 21.30 48.85 -17.53
CA VAL A 558 21.44 49.07 -18.98
C VAL A 558 20.03 49.05 -19.59
N ASP A 559 19.68 50.07 -20.36
CA ASP A 559 18.37 50.19 -21.01
C ASP A 559 18.12 49.05 -22.01
N ILE A 560 17.48 47.98 -21.53
CA ILE A 560 16.94 46.92 -22.38
C ILE A 560 15.69 47.45 -23.06
N ASP A 561 15.83 47.77 -24.35
CA ASP A 561 14.75 48.17 -25.26
C ASP A 561 13.43 47.45 -24.94
N ARG A 562 12.49 48.24 -24.40
CA ARG A 562 11.23 47.75 -23.82
C ARG A 562 10.40 46.97 -24.84
N GLN A 563 10.49 47.32 -26.13
CA GLN A 563 9.77 46.60 -27.18
C GLN A 563 10.37 45.22 -27.42
N LYS A 564 11.71 45.10 -27.47
CA LYS A 564 12.38 43.79 -27.60
C LYS A 564 12.11 42.86 -26.41
N LEU A 565 11.96 43.41 -25.20
CA LEU A 565 11.54 42.64 -24.03
C LEU A 565 10.10 42.13 -24.17
N ILE A 566 9.16 43.00 -24.58
CA ILE A 566 7.76 42.64 -24.84
C ILE A 566 7.67 41.56 -25.93
N ASP A 567 8.37 41.72 -27.05
CA ASP A 567 8.36 40.77 -28.17
C ASP A 567 8.94 39.39 -27.75
N LYS A 568 9.99 39.38 -26.93
CA LYS A 568 10.57 38.15 -26.37
C LYS A 568 9.60 37.47 -25.40
N LEU A 569 8.92 38.25 -24.55
CA LEU A 569 7.93 37.75 -23.59
C LEU A 569 6.70 37.17 -24.33
N LEU A 570 6.15 37.87 -25.33
CA LEU A 570 5.08 37.37 -26.20
C LEU A 570 5.49 36.10 -26.97
N LYS A 571 6.75 36.01 -27.44
CA LYS A 571 7.29 34.81 -28.09
C LYS A 571 7.42 33.64 -27.12
N GLN A 572 7.86 33.87 -25.89
CA GLN A 572 7.89 32.86 -24.83
C GLN A 572 6.47 32.42 -24.42
N GLN A 573 5.53 33.35 -24.26
CA GLN A 573 4.14 33.06 -23.93
C GLN A 573 3.46 32.19 -25.00
N LYS A 574 3.68 32.49 -26.30
CA LYS A 574 3.21 31.65 -27.42
C LYS A 574 3.88 30.27 -27.49
N LEU A 575 5.10 30.10 -26.97
CA LEU A 575 5.75 28.79 -26.84
C LEU A 575 5.25 28.01 -25.61
N LEU A 576 4.94 28.70 -24.51
CA LEU A 576 4.32 28.10 -23.32
C LEU A 576 2.91 27.61 -23.62
N VAL A 577 2.08 28.40 -24.30
CA VAL A 577 0.73 27.98 -24.73
C VAL A 577 0.80 26.70 -25.58
N ARG A 578 1.64 26.66 -26.62
CA ARG A 578 1.84 25.44 -27.44
C ARG A 578 2.39 24.24 -26.66
N ARG A 579 3.18 24.49 -25.63
CA ARG A 579 3.64 23.42 -24.73
C ARG A 579 2.49 22.92 -23.84
N ASN A 580 1.59 23.80 -23.40
CA ASN A 580 0.41 23.43 -22.62
C ASN A 580 -0.60 22.66 -23.48
N GLU A 581 -0.94 23.16 -24.67
CA GLU A 581 -1.76 22.46 -25.69
C GLU A 581 -1.23 21.03 -25.95
N LYS A 582 0.10 20.87 -26.02
CA LYS A 582 0.73 19.55 -26.22
C LYS A 582 0.73 18.67 -24.97
N ILE A 583 0.78 19.24 -23.77
CA ILE A 583 0.64 18.51 -22.49
C ILE A 583 -0.81 18.06 -22.32
N GLU A 584 -1.79 18.92 -22.57
CA GLU A 584 -3.23 18.61 -22.57
C GLU A 584 -3.54 17.45 -23.53
N PHE A 585 -3.11 17.55 -24.80
CA PHE A 585 -3.24 16.46 -25.78
C PHE A 585 -2.63 15.12 -25.31
N LEU A 586 -1.50 15.16 -24.59
CA LEU A 586 -0.86 13.94 -24.06
C LEU A 586 -1.59 13.41 -22.83
N ASN A 587 -2.13 14.28 -21.97
CA ASN A 587 -2.94 13.90 -20.82
C ASN A 587 -4.25 13.25 -21.26
N ASP A 588 -4.94 13.80 -22.26
CA ASP A 588 -6.15 13.21 -22.85
C ASP A 588 -5.87 11.82 -23.42
N HIS A 589 -4.74 11.65 -24.12
CA HIS A 589 -4.32 10.35 -24.65
C HIS A 589 -4.01 9.33 -23.54
N ILE A 590 -3.34 9.77 -22.46
CA ILE A 590 -3.05 8.94 -21.29
C ILE A 590 -4.34 8.57 -20.55
N GLN A 591 -5.30 9.49 -20.43
CA GLN A 591 -6.60 9.24 -19.82
C GLN A 591 -7.42 8.24 -20.65
N LEU A 592 -7.45 8.39 -21.97
CA LEU A 592 -8.11 7.45 -22.88
C LEU A 592 -7.49 6.05 -22.81
N LEU A 593 -6.15 5.95 -22.87
CA LEU A 593 -5.42 4.69 -22.73
C LEU A 593 -5.64 4.05 -21.35
N THR A 594 -5.72 4.85 -20.29
CA THR A 594 -6.03 4.38 -18.93
C THR A 594 -7.47 3.84 -18.85
N GLN A 595 -8.44 4.52 -19.47
CA GLN A 595 -9.82 4.03 -19.55
C GLN A 595 -9.90 2.71 -20.34
N ASP A 596 -9.14 2.59 -21.42
CA ASP A 596 -9.06 1.38 -22.23
C ASP A 596 -8.43 0.21 -21.47
N LEU A 597 -7.37 0.46 -20.70
CA LEU A 597 -6.76 -0.53 -19.80
C LEU A 597 -7.70 -0.91 -18.66
N GLN A 598 -8.46 0.03 -18.08
CA GLN A 598 -9.50 -0.28 -17.09
C GLN A 598 -10.65 -1.10 -17.69
N ASN A 599 -11.07 -0.81 -18.92
CA ASN A 599 -12.11 -1.56 -19.62
C ASN A 599 -11.64 -2.99 -19.93
N LYS A 600 -10.42 -3.14 -20.48
CA LYS A 600 -9.80 -4.45 -20.71
C LYS A 600 -9.59 -5.23 -19.40
N ARG A 601 -9.17 -4.56 -18.31
CA ARG A 601 -9.08 -5.16 -16.97
C ARG A 601 -10.44 -5.63 -16.46
N LYS A 602 -11.51 -4.85 -16.61
CA LYS A 602 -12.88 -5.26 -16.25
C LYS A 602 -13.32 -6.49 -17.06
N ILE A 603 -13.07 -6.50 -18.37
CA ILE A 603 -13.40 -7.63 -19.24
C ILE A 603 -12.64 -8.90 -18.81
N ILE A 604 -11.32 -8.80 -18.61
CA ILE A 604 -10.48 -9.92 -18.13
C ILE A 604 -10.93 -10.38 -16.74
N GLN A 605 -11.26 -9.46 -15.83
CA GLN A 605 -11.79 -9.78 -14.51
C GLN A 605 -13.15 -10.48 -14.60
N THR A 606 -14.04 -10.04 -15.49
CA THR A 606 -15.32 -10.73 -15.72
C THR A 606 -15.11 -12.14 -16.31
N TYR A 607 -14.14 -12.35 -17.20
CA TYR A 607 -13.82 -13.70 -17.66
C TYR A 607 -13.23 -14.58 -16.55
N ALA A 608 -12.19 -14.12 -15.86
CA ALA A 608 -11.52 -14.88 -14.78
C ALA A 608 -12.43 -15.16 -13.57
N MET A 609 -13.44 -14.32 -13.30
CA MET A 609 -14.46 -14.58 -12.26
C MET A 609 -15.61 -15.49 -12.76
N ASN A 610 -15.67 -15.79 -14.07
CA ASN A 610 -16.70 -16.63 -14.69
C ASN A 610 -16.19 -17.97 -15.24
N GLU A 611 -14.87 -18.23 -15.22
CA GLU A 611 -14.29 -19.50 -15.71
C GLU A 611 -14.88 -20.71 -14.97
N ASP A 612 -15.03 -20.64 -13.64
CA ASP A 612 -15.69 -21.67 -12.83
C ASP A 612 -17.19 -21.85 -13.15
N SER A 613 -17.85 -20.84 -13.73
CA SER A 613 -19.29 -20.86 -13.97
C SER A 613 -19.68 -21.57 -15.27
N PHE A 614 -18.74 -21.80 -16.20
CA PHE A 614 -19.07 -22.34 -17.53
C PHE A 614 -19.05 -23.87 -17.62
N MET A 615 -18.52 -24.59 -16.63
CA MET A 615 -18.56 -26.07 -16.61
C MET A 615 -19.89 -26.66 -16.09
N TYR A 616 -20.78 -25.85 -15.49
CA TYR A 616 -21.98 -26.35 -14.80
C TYR A 616 -23.31 -25.67 -15.18
N THR A 617 -23.41 -25.00 -16.34
CA THR A 617 -24.72 -24.64 -16.92
C THR A 617 -25.40 -25.88 -17.54
N SER A 618 -25.87 -26.78 -16.69
CA SER A 618 -26.73 -27.91 -17.06
C SER A 618 -28.02 -27.41 -17.72
N ASN A 619 -28.63 -28.23 -18.59
CA ASN A 619 -29.88 -27.92 -19.31
C ASN A 619 -31.04 -27.46 -18.40
N GLU A 620 -30.96 -27.78 -17.11
CA GLU A 620 -31.86 -27.36 -16.04
C GLU A 620 -31.91 -25.82 -15.82
N SER A 621 -30.85 -25.07 -16.18
CA SER A 621 -30.91 -23.60 -16.11
C SER A 621 -31.83 -22.99 -17.19
N ASP A 622 -31.98 -23.67 -18.33
CA ASP A 622 -32.68 -23.13 -19.49
C ASP A 622 -34.16 -23.56 -19.55
N LEU A 623 -34.47 -24.84 -19.28
CA LEU A 623 -35.01 -25.15 -17.95
C LEU A 623 -35.89 -24.09 -17.26
N ILE A 624 -35.35 -23.58 -16.16
CA ILE A 624 -35.94 -22.58 -15.28
C ILE A 624 -36.22 -21.25 -16.00
N LYS A 625 -35.35 -20.79 -16.91
CA LYS A 625 -35.59 -19.57 -17.71
C LYS A 625 -36.85 -19.69 -18.58
N GLN A 626 -37.06 -20.83 -19.23
CA GLN A 626 -38.24 -21.11 -20.06
C GLN A 626 -39.51 -21.22 -19.21
N GLN A 627 -39.43 -21.76 -17.99
CA GLN A 627 -40.56 -21.76 -17.06
C GLN A 627 -40.90 -20.34 -16.57
N LEU A 628 -39.90 -19.51 -16.24
CA LEU A 628 -40.09 -18.10 -15.84
C LEU A 628 -40.73 -17.27 -16.97
N ALA A 629 -40.29 -17.46 -18.21
CA ALA A 629 -40.92 -16.85 -19.38
C ALA A 629 -42.40 -17.27 -19.53
N ASN A 630 -42.70 -18.58 -19.45
CA ASN A 630 -44.07 -19.09 -19.55
C ASN A 630 -44.99 -18.65 -18.39
N LYS A 631 -44.43 -18.44 -17.19
CA LYS A 631 -45.17 -17.95 -16.01
C LYS A 631 -45.59 -16.47 -16.14
N THR A 632 -44.95 -15.74 -17.06
CA THR A 632 -45.15 -14.29 -17.30
C THR A 632 -46.24 -14.01 -18.36
N ARG A 633 -47.18 -14.96 -18.58
CA ARG A 633 -48.24 -14.87 -19.61
C ARG A 633 -49.28 -13.75 -19.42
N ASN A 634 -49.37 -13.13 -18.24
CA ASN A 634 -50.41 -12.15 -17.92
C ASN A 634 -49.94 -10.68 -17.96
N SER A 635 -48.64 -10.40 -18.11
CA SER A 635 -48.14 -9.04 -18.27
C SER A 635 -47.93 -8.71 -19.75
N SER A 636 -48.91 -8.02 -20.35
CA SER A 636 -48.81 -7.51 -21.73
C SER A 636 -47.78 -6.38 -21.81
N SER A 637 -46.51 -6.76 -22.02
CA SER A 637 -45.37 -5.86 -22.20
C SER A 637 -44.79 -6.04 -23.59
N LEU A 638 -44.56 -4.94 -24.30
CA LEU A 638 -44.09 -4.91 -25.69
C LEU A 638 -42.78 -5.72 -25.89
N MET A 639 -41.91 -5.74 -24.88
CA MET A 639 -40.69 -6.56 -24.86
C MET A 639 -40.97 -8.06 -25.05
N ALA A 640 -42.01 -8.60 -24.40
CA ALA A 640 -42.36 -10.01 -24.51
C ALA A 640 -42.91 -10.36 -25.90
N THR A 641 -43.67 -9.44 -26.50
CA THR A 641 -44.20 -9.59 -27.87
C THR A 641 -43.07 -9.54 -28.92
N LEU A 642 -42.06 -8.69 -28.72
CA LEU A 642 -40.89 -8.58 -29.60
C LEU A 642 -40.00 -9.83 -29.52
N TYR A 643 -39.65 -10.29 -28.32
CA TYR A 643 -38.81 -11.48 -28.15
C TYR A 643 -39.44 -12.76 -28.73
N ASN A 644 -40.76 -12.95 -28.56
CA ASN A 644 -41.46 -14.10 -29.14
C ASN A 644 -41.52 -14.07 -30.69
N ARG A 645 -41.37 -12.91 -31.33
CA ARG A 645 -41.44 -12.76 -32.79
C ARG A 645 -40.08 -12.85 -33.48
N ALA A 646 -38.99 -12.63 -32.75
CA ALA A 646 -37.62 -12.78 -33.27
C ALA A 646 -37.21 -14.25 -33.45
N THR A 647 -37.78 -15.18 -32.67
CA THR A 647 -37.40 -16.60 -32.64
C THR A 647 -38.23 -17.50 -33.56
N THR A 648 -39.33 -16.99 -34.16
CA THR A 648 -40.26 -17.79 -34.97
C THR A 648 -39.81 -18.06 -36.41
N THR A 649 -38.60 -17.64 -36.80
CA THR A 649 -38.12 -17.61 -38.20
C THR A 649 -37.54 -18.92 -38.72
N VAL A 650 -37.34 -19.94 -37.86
CA VAL A 650 -36.54 -21.14 -38.20
C VAL A 650 -37.38 -22.34 -38.68
N ASN A 651 -38.65 -22.46 -38.27
CA ASN A 651 -39.49 -23.63 -38.61
C ASN A 651 -40.67 -23.25 -39.52
N GLN A 652 -40.69 -23.77 -40.75
CA GLN A 652 -41.82 -23.64 -41.67
C GLN A 652 -42.95 -24.63 -41.31
N THR A 653 -44.20 -24.15 -41.24
CA THR A 653 -45.30 -24.53 -42.18
C THR A 653 -46.65 -23.97 -41.69
N THR A 654 -47.65 -23.95 -42.58
CA THR A 654 -49.08 -23.65 -42.30
C THR A 654 -49.39 -22.38 -41.50
N ASN A 655 -49.49 -21.23 -42.18
CA ASN A 655 -50.80 -20.57 -42.39
C ASN A 655 -50.67 -19.28 -43.24
N LYS A 656 -51.20 -19.32 -44.48
CA LYS A 656 -51.37 -18.15 -45.35
C LYS A 656 -52.81 -17.61 -45.22
N LEU A 657 -53.10 -16.70 -44.28
CA LEU A 657 -54.34 -15.90 -44.38
C LEU A 657 -54.42 -14.58 -43.58
N PHE A 658 -53.36 -13.76 -43.58
CA PHE A 658 -53.57 -12.29 -43.61
C PHE A 658 -52.41 -11.60 -44.31
N ASP A 659 -52.71 -10.47 -44.96
CA ASP A 659 -51.79 -9.68 -45.79
C ASP A 659 -51.77 -8.22 -45.29
N GLN A 660 -50.83 -7.42 -45.81
CA GLN A 660 -50.84 -5.94 -45.73
C GLN A 660 -50.68 -5.31 -44.34
N SER A 661 -49.58 -5.65 -43.68
CA SER A 661 -48.66 -4.59 -43.26
C SER A 661 -47.22 -5.08 -43.30
N SER A 662 -46.30 -4.23 -43.76
CA SER A 662 -44.87 -4.51 -43.66
C SER A 662 -44.52 -4.74 -42.18
N PRO A 663 -43.71 -5.75 -41.82
CA PRO A 663 -43.36 -5.98 -40.42
C PRO A 663 -42.70 -4.73 -39.86
N MET A 664 -43.35 -4.07 -38.89
CA MET A 664 -42.90 -2.80 -38.30
C MET A 664 -41.40 -2.85 -38.03
N THR A 665 -40.65 -2.13 -38.86
CA THR A 665 -39.20 -2.02 -38.76
C THR A 665 -38.84 -1.29 -37.47
N LEU A 666 -37.63 -1.53 -36.94
CA LEU A 666 -37.14 -0.80 -35.78
C LEU A 666 -37.25 0.73 -35.99
N GLU A 667 -37.01 1.18 -37.21
CA GLU A 667 -37.17 2.57 -37.66
C GLU A 667 -38.62 3.08 -37.52
N THR A 668 -39.63 2.33 -37.97
CA THR A 668 -41.04 2.74 -37.80
C THR A 668 -41.52 2.63 -36.34
N ALA A 669 -40.97 1.71 -35.55
CA ALA A 669 -41.21 1.67 -34.10
C ALA A 669 -40.60 2.89 -33.39
N LEU A 670 -39.37 3.28 -33.74
CA LEU A 670 -38.70 4.47 -33.20
C LEU A 670 -39.37 5.78 -33.63
N ASP A 671 -39.84 5.87 -34.88
CA ASP A 671 -40.60 7.01 -35.40
C ASP A 671 -41.97 7.16 -34.69
N ILE A 672 -42.65 6.05 -34.40
CA ILE A 672 -43.86 6.04 -33.56
C ILE A 672 -43.53 6.45 -32.11
N MET A 673 -42.42 5.96 -31.53
CA MET A 673 -41.98 6.37 -30.18
C MET A 673 -41.64 7.87 -30.11
N GLY A 674 -40.93 8.42 -31.10
CA GLY A 674 -40.63 9.85 -31.19
C GLY A 674 -41.89 10.71 -31.32
N LYS A 675 -42.88 10.26 -32.10
CA LYS A 675 -44.18 10.94 -32.21
C LYS A 675 -44.99 10.85 -30.92
N LEU A 676 -44.97 9.70 -30.23
CA LEU A 676 -45.58 9.55 -28.91
C LEU A 676 -44.91 10.47 -27.87
N GLN A 677 -43.58 10.55 -27.86
CA GLN A 677 -42.82 11.43 -26.98
C GLN A 677 -43.15 12.91 -27.25
N SER A 678 -43.17 13.34 -28.51
CA SER A 678 -43.53 14.71 -28.89
C SER A 678 -44.96 15.09 -28.46
N VAL A 679 -45.92 14.15 -28.58
CA VAL A 679 -47.29 14.35 -28.08
C VAL A 679 -47.33 14.41 -26.54
N LEU A 680 -46.50 13.62 -25.86
CA LEU A 680 -46.36 13.65 -24.39
C LEU A 680 -45.75 14.97 -23.91
N GLU A 681 -44.75 15.50 -24.63
CA GLU A 681 -44.10 16.79 -24.36
C GLU A 681 -45.07 17.97 -24.57
N ASP A 682 -45.82 18.01 -25.67
CA ASP A 682 -46.88 19.03 -25.89
C ASP A 682 -48.03 18.92 -24.88
N THR A 683 -48.38 17.69 -24.48
CA THR A 683 -49.40 17.45 -23.44
C THR A 683 -48.91 17.90 -22.06
N LEU A 684 -47.64 17.65 -21.70
CA LEU A 684 -47.03 18.13 -20.47
C LEU A 684 -46.92 19.66 -20.47
N LEU A 685 -46.49 20.26 -21.59
CA LEU A 685 -46.42 21.71 -21.75
C LEU A 685 -47.81 22.36 -21.57
N LYS A 686 -48.86 21.83 -22.23
CA LYS A 686 -50.24 22.29 -22.03
C LYS A 686 -50.71 22.14 -20.59
N ASN A 687 -50.38 21.04 -19.90
CA ASN A 687 -50.74 20.86 -18.49
C ASN A 687 -50.01 21.86 -17.57
N ILE A 688 -48.74 22.17 -17.83
CA ILE A 688 -47.99 23.20 -17.11
C ILE A 688 -48.62 24.58 -17.34
N THR A 689 -48.91 24.95 -18.59
CA THR A 689 -49.56 26.23 -18.92
C THR A 689 -50.98 26.32 -18.34
N LEU A 690 -51.76 25.23 -18.32
CA LEU A 690 -53.07 25.20 -17.67
C LEU A 690 -52.96 25.33 -16.15
N LYS A 691 -51.96 24.68 -15.54
CA LYS A 691 -51.68 24.79 -14.10
C LYS A 691 -51.30 26.22 -13.72
N GLU A 692 -50.39 26.85 -14.47
CA GLU A 692 -49.94 28.23 -14.27
C GLU A 692 -51.08 29.25 -14.48
N ASN A 693 -51.95 29.03 -15.46
CA ASN A 693 -53.17 29.82 -15.64
C ASN A 693 -54.19 29.64 -14.49
N VAL A 694 -54.39 28.42 -13.99
CA VAL A 694 -55.27 28.15 -12.83
C VAL A 694 -54.72 28.78 -11.56
N ASP A 695 -53.42 28.66 -11.31
CA ASP A 695 -52.78 29.25 -10.13
C ASP A 695 -52.74 30.79 -10.23
N THR A 696 -52.62 31.36 -11.44
CA THR A 696 -52.80 32.80 -11.71
C THR A 696 -54.25 33.24 -11.44
N LEU A 697 -55.25 32.51 -11.93
CA LEU A 697 -56.67 32.80 -11.66
C LEU A 697 -56.96 32.74 -10.16
N ASN A 698 -56.51 31.71 -9.45
CA ASN A 698 -56.61 31.59 -7.99
C ASN A 698 -55.97 32.79 -7.27
N LYS A 699 -54.82 33.27 -7.75
CA LYS A 699 -54.11 34.45 -7.21
C LYS A 699 -54.83 35.78 -7.50
N THR A 700 -55.65 35.85 -8.56
CA THR A 700 -56.51 37.02 -8.85
C THR A 700 -57.88 36.98 -8.14
N MET A 701 -58.32 35.82 -7.66
CA MET A 701 -59.64 35.65 -7.04
C MET A 701 -59.85 36.16 -5.59
N PRO A 702 -58.84 36.46 -4.73
CA PRO A 702 -59.09 36.82 -3.33
C PRO A 702 -59.64 38.25 -3.14
N ILE A 703 -59.70 39.05 -4.21
CA ILE A 703 -60.11 40.47 -4.20
C ILE A 703 -61.65 40.65 -4.18
N VAL A 704 -62.44 39.61 -4.49
CA VAL A 704 -63.89 39.75 -4.81
C VAL A 704 -64.81 39.04 -3.80
N LYS A 705 -64.31 38.55 -2.65
CA LYS A 705 -65.13 37.79 -1.66
C LYS A 705 -64.92 38.16 -0.18
N SER A 706 -64.15 39.19 0.13
CA SER A 706 -63.49 39.40 1.43
C SER A 706 -63.94 40.68 2.17
N THR A 707 -65.25 40.90 2.28
CA THR A 707 -65.83 42.13 2.88
C THR A 707 -66.64 41.96 4.17
N SER A 708 -66.73 40.74 4.76
CA SER A 708 -67.67 40.48 5.88
C SER A 708 -67.16 39.63 7.07
N THR A 709 -65.92 39.12 7.10
CA THR A 709 -65.53 38.06 8.06
C THR A 709 -64.15 38.22 8.73
N VAL A 710 -63.71 39.46 9.01
CA VAL A 710 -62.34 39.74 9.52
C VAL A 710 -62.23 39.70 11.05
N SER A 711 -63.35 39.80 11.77
CA SER A 711 -63.35 40.03 13.23
C SER A 711 -63.20 38.79 14.12
N GLU A 712 -63.35 37.57 13.59
CA GLU A 712 -63.34 36.36 14.44
C GLU A 712 -61.97 35.64 14.46
N SER A 713 -61.29 35.47 13.32
CA SER A 713 -60.05 34.67 13.25
C SER A 713 -58.96 35.24 14.15
N THR A 714 -58.72 36.55 14.05
CA THR A 714 -57.74 37.29 14.87
C THR A 714 -57.97 37.14 16.38
N THR A 715 -59.22 36.94 16.83
CA THR A 715 -59.54 36.72 18.25
C THR A 715 -59.34 35.27 18.72
N ASN A 716 -59.23 34.32 17.79
CA ASN A 716 -58.87 32.94 18.08
C ASN A 716 -57.35 32.75 17.98
N GLU A 717 -56.72 33.29 16.95
CA GLU A 717 -55.26 33.36 16.79
C GLU A 717 -54.59 33.96 18.05
N ALA A 718 -55.12 35.06 18.58
CA ALA A 718 -54.64 35.68 19.82
C ALA A 718 -54.88 34.86 21.11
N ARG A 719 -55.87 33.93 21.11
CA ARG A 719 -56.08 32.99 22.22
C ARG A 719 -55.12 31.81 22.14
N GLU A 720 -54.97 31.22 20.97
CA GLU A 720 -54.06 30.10 20.73
C GLU A 720 -52.60 30.50 21.03
N ALA A 721 -52.17 31.69 20.59
CA ALA A 721 -50.85 32.23 20.94
C ALA A 721 -50.65 32.40 22.46
N LEU A 722 -51.66 32.86 23.20
CA LEU A 722 -51.59 33.06 24.65
C LEU A 722 -51.57 31.72 25.41
N ASP A 723 -52.26 30.70 24.88
CA ASP A 723 -52.28 29.36 25.44
C ASP A 723 -50.95 28.63 25.21
N CYS A 724 -50.35 28.72 24.02
CA CYS A 724 -48.99 28.25 23.76
C CYS A 724 -47.94 28.96 24.63
N LEU A 725 -48.05 30.29 24.82
CA LEU A 725 -47.19 31.03 25.74
C LEU A 725 -47.35 30.55 27.19
N HIS A 726 -48.57 30.17 27.61
CA HIS A 726 -48.78 29.62 28.95
C HIS A 726 -48.18 28.22 29.13
N GLU A 727 -48.26 27.37 28.11
CA GLU A 727 -47.63 26.05 28.10
C GLU A 727 -46.09 26.16 28.15
N LEU A 728 -45.49 27.04 27.34
CA LEU A 728 -44.05 27.36 27.41
C LEU A 728 -43.65 27.91 28.80
N SER A 729 -44.49 28.77 29.38
CA SER A 729 -44.32 29.30 30.74
C SER A 729 -44.31 28.21 31.83
N GLN A 730 -45.09 27.14 31.66
CA GLN A 730 -45.08 25.97 32.53
C GLN A 730 -43.83 25.08 32.30
N LEU A 731 -43.50 24.78 31.03
CA LEU A 731 -42.34 23.96 30.66
C LEU A 731 -41.02 24.56 31.17
N LEU A 732 -40.88 25.88 31.08
CA LEU A 732 -39.73 26.64 31.61
C LEU A 732 -39.79 26.85 33.15
N ASN A 733 -40.74 26.21 33.85
CA ASN A 733 -40.98 26.33 35.30
C ASN A 733 -41.03 27.77 35.81
N THR A 734 -41.50 28.71 34.99
CA THR A 734 -41.43 30.15 35.33
C THR A 734 -42.38 30.54 36.45
N GLY A 735 -43.39 29.72 36.78
CA GLY A 735 -44.38 29.99 37.83
C GLY A 735 -45.31 31.18 37.53
N LEU A 736 -45.56 31.48 36.25
CA LEU A 736 -46.48 32.55 35.83
C LEU A 736 -47.87 31.97 35.52
N ASP A 737 -48.85 32.31 36.37
CA ASP A 737 -50.27 32.02 36.10
C ASP A 737 -50.73 32.68 34.80
N LYS A 738 -51.67 32.04 34.09
CA LYS A 738 -52.22 32.52 32.81
C LYS A 738 -52.73 33.97 32.86
N LYS A 739 -53.28 34.41 34.00
CA LYS A 739 -53.70 35.80 34.24
C LYS A 739 -52.51 36.77 34.31
N THR A 740 -51.47 36.41 35.07
CA THR A 740 -50.24 37.19 35.21
C THR A 740 -49.50 37.28 33.88
N LEU A 741 -49.44 36.18 33.13
CA LEU A 741 -48.88 36.14 31.78
C LEU A 741 -49.65 37.05 30.80
N THR A 742 -50.99 37.03 30.84
CA THR A 742 -51.84 37.96 30.06
C THR A 742 -51.53 39.43 30.38
N ALA A 743 -51.30 39.75 31.67
CA ALA A 743 -50.91 41.09 32.08
C ALA A 743 -49.49 41.47 31.60
N CYS A 744 -48.54 40.52 31.63
CA CYS A 744 -47.19 40.73 31.10
C CYS A 744 -47.21 41.00 29.59
N VAL A 745 -47.94 40.20 28.81
CA VAL A 745 -48.11 40.41 27.37
C VAL A 745 -48.67 41.81 27.09
N ARG A 746 -49.72 42.23 27.80
CA ARG A 746 -50.30 43.59 27.64
C ARG A 746 -49.36 44.74 28.02
N LEU A 747 -48.45 44.52 28.97
CA LEU A 747 -47.43 45.52 29.32
C LEU A 747 -46.33 45.59 28.24
N LEU A 748 -45.95 44.46 27.65
CA LEU A 748 -45.04 44.42 26.49
C LEU A 748 -45.67 45.05 25.24
N GLU A 749 -46.95 44.78 24.97
CA GLU A 749 -47.76 45.43 23.93
C GLU A 749 -47.87 46.95 24.14
N ALA A 750 -47.93 47.39 25.40
CA ALA A 750 -47.88 48.81 25.79
C ALA A 750 -46.46 49.42 25.76
N GLY A 751 -45.44 48.68 25.32
CA GLY A 751 -44.07 49.17 25.12
C GLY A 751 -43.17 49.15 26.35
N VAL A 752 -43.52 48.42 27.43
CA VAL A 752 -42.65 48.24 28.60
C VAL A 752 -41.46 47.34 28.24
N HIS A 753 -40.25 47.73 28.65
CA HIS A 753 -39.04 46.95 28.35
C HIS A 753 -39.04 45.58 29.06
N PRO A 754 -38.72 44.47 28.38
CA PRO A 754 -38.85 43.12 28.95
C PRO A 754 -37.99 42.89 30.19
N ASP A 755 -36.74 43.38 30.21
CA ASP A 755 -35.84 43.21 31.37
C ASP A 755 -36.34 43.94 32.62
N ALA A 756 -36.93 45.13 32.45
CA ALA A 756 -37.51 45.89 33.55
C ALA A 756 -38.75 45.17 34.12
N LEU A 757 -39.59 44.60 33.24
CA LEU A 757 -40.74 43.79 33.64
C LEU A 757 -40.28 42.51 34.37
N ALA A 758 -39.23 41.84 33.89
CA ALA A 758 -38.65 40.67 34.53
C ALA A 758 -38.08 40.97 35.92
N GLN A 759 -37.37 42.09 36.10
CA GLN A 759 -36.87 42.54 37.40
C GLN A 759 -38.01 42.83 38.37
N ILE A 760 -39.07 43.53 37.93
CA ILE A 760 -40.27 43.79 38.75
C ILE A 760 -40.94 42.47 39.20
N ILE A 761 -41.07 41.49 38.29
CA ILE A 761 -41.63 40.17 38.61
C ILE A 761 -40.75 39.43 39.64
N GLN A 762 -39.42 39.54 39.56
CA GLN A 762 -38.52 38.95 40.56
C GLN A 762 -38.67 39.62 41.93
N VAL A 763 -38.71 40.97 41.99
CA VAL A 763 -38.90 41.72 43.25
C VAL A 763 -40.24 41.37 43.90
N LEU A 764 -41.35 41.41 43.15
CA LEU A 764 -42.68 41.05 43.64
C LEU A 764 -42.74 39.61 44.18
N ARG A 765 -41.93 38.67 43.62
CA ARG A 765 -41.81 37.29 44.11
C ARG A 765 -40.97 37.15 45.38
N THR A 766 -40.03 38.07 45.62
CA THR A 766 -39.32 38.14 46.91
C THR A 766 -40.21 38.74 48.01
N GLU A 767 -41.06 39.72 47.68
CA GLU A 767 -42.01 40.34 48.63
C GLU A 767 -43.22 39.45 48.95
N THR A 768 -43.74 38.68 47.97
CA THR A 768 -44.89 37.79 48.17
C THR A 768 -44.55 36.43 48.80
N ARG A 769 -43.26 36.16 49.08
CA ARG A 769 -42.89 35.03 49.95
C ARG A 769 -43.26 35.38 51.40
N PRO A 770 -44.19 34.66 52.05
CA PRO A 770 -44.55 34.98 53.42
C PRO A 770 -43.35 34.74 54.35
N THR A 771 -42.92 35.80 55.03
CA THR A 771 -41.96 35.75 56.13
C THR A 771 -42.56 34.89 57.25
N LYS A 772 -42.10 33.64 57.35
CA LYS A 772 -42.39 32.78 58.51
C LYS A 772 -41.67 33.34 59.74
N LEU A 773 -42.43 34.04 60.57
CA LEU A 773 -42.30 34.00 62.02
C LEU A 773 -42.88 32.67 62.54
#